data_AF-A0A497QPB0-F1
#
_entry.id   AF-A0A497QPB0-F1
#
_cell.length_a   1.000
_cell.length_b   1.000
_cell.length_c   1.000
_cell.angle_alpha   90.00
_cell.angle_beta   90.00
_cell.angle_gamma   90.00
#
_symmetry.space_group_name_H-M   'P 1'
#
loop_
_entity.id
_entity.type
_entity.pdbx_description
1 polymer ?
#
loop_
_entity_poly.entity_id
_entity_poly.type
_entity_poly.pdbx_seq_one_letter_code
_entity_poly.pdbx_strand_id
1 'polypeptide(L)'
;MLTFAVLGDIFSAMQGFNDMGFSSKDEGQDVQYSTFLKIEEDDVDLSLIIPKNFEEHGKESLQMADGILYYLDPNQKGNFEKLQEVLNLLQEIRTDFPIIIVIRTMDPLLKGDISGILHWLWFHSSACVFIPPHSDTGLIKEYLVNLCQTVISGWANINIATSWIQQSLFYSQINKLVQQSDYFEAARLCERLVNNLKQSDSLDYLILAEQAANLYAESGEFLKAANLISEINPPYYKQFERKYIETVLEEANDLFSKNEYEKAAEKYETAGNWVKLELDDSSLMETCYKSAINAWIAQGELQNAFSLLDKFEHARMIAVLEEITEKIAQLADDLCENDQNEYAKSQLYLCFQRYQKAGLFESLQVLGRKVVKILKRILLKNLENNDVNTARLTYDELTNIWETYDIPSENIDDFLYRMAKLFIEKRDFLKAEGIIPKINSTPLQIELTNLRMETEKKIQELIRKGEIEDLTNKTKILDGYILFERERFQQRIDNLQKLTEGTLNEEDFSKIEKKIIQMAKWFTKYGQVSFSTNAWLVLLDFYLNNEQIFRILENVLNLPEKPRRTFLQSKFTQIQDYFSRIKFGEGNEKSERNIVQFIQLYRNHLLYEESSQLATLYLKKLIAYAEILAYKIDSKGINFLLGLLNKIELAAKSYLDEESIDLDSVYVKLVKYYISKQEYGEARKYAEKIQTHQLSHSYCAKIDEIVSELSRSKVEKVQQSQKAQMFSEMLSQLQILARDQQIASENLLRMRNGLKRRYYNEAIQFFREKQYYKAIEKYLETAEELAASKKFELAGINFAVITFLYLLVHNISALKHDLHRFEKNPRINFDIFKKTFAFQLIDYFLQMIENNNSEKIRETLKIFNVFALFPEERLILETLIGEDIDFSSLLTDHQKTLVKSENPIPSNYNLLIENIIPNVQLKNRRKMFDLKYWGDCQDHFARQDYEDASLSFLEQFFNMVNRNYPEYAIISLIMGFLTLLKVKSQEEVYREFEKFMFQYKTQYEELLSSDPVKLLDFVLLYWDNPNAERMLNDIFSAFQSKLPLFDWEISFLVRLSQHFQHDSEKFEEFSNLATISSDGTADEDNLLDQQAIVLMQDISELANDFSTIMQKRKKMIRTYYQDIFNLLEQKKYSEASIKYIKLSKRMARRNDYNTASLMILLSAFCLIQNKQPLTEIQAQLDKVMNSLGLVKKILEDYFGVKLAFFTLDVMRSSNENIQSYLISILQRLPLLPQEKSLLSFESSPE
;
A
#
# COMPACT_ATOMS: atom_id res chain seq x y z
N MET A 1 -43.82 20.10 -39.29
CA MET A 1 -44.34 19.65 -40.59
C MET A 1 -44.63 18.17 -40.44
N LEU A 2 -45.85 17.73 -40.71
CA LEU A 2 -46.25 16.33 -40.66
C LEU A 2 -46.51 15.83 -42.08
N THR A 3 -46.07 14.62 -42.39
CA THR A 3 -46.19 14.01 -43.72
C THR A 3 -47.02 12.73 -43.63
N PHE A 4 -48.12 12.60 -44.37
CA PHE A 4 -48.89 11.35 -44.41
C PHE A 4 -48.87 10.73 -45.80
N ALA A 5 -48.69 9.41 -45.85
CA ALA A 5 -48.86 8.63 -47.07
C ALA A 5 -50.34 8.32 -47.30
N VAL A 6 -50.86 8.62 -48.48
CA VAL A 6 -52.25 8.35 -48.85
C VAL A 6 -52.32 7.17 -49.81
N LEU A 7 -53.06 6.13 -49.42
CA LEU A 7 -53.15 4.85 -50.11
C LEU A 7 -54.61 4.44 -50.37
N GLY A 8 -54.83 3.43 -51.22
CA GLY A 8 -56.17 2.90 -51.55
C GLY A 8 -56.79 3.57 -52.78
N ASP A 9 -58.06 4.00 -52.70
CA ASP A 9 -58.73 4.70 -53.81
C ASP A 9 -58.23 6.15 -53.97
N ILE A 10 -57.12 6.30 -54.69
CA ILE A 10 -56.42 7.57 -54.94
C ILE A 10 -57.31 8.62 -55.60
N PHE A 11 -58.20 8.22 -56.51
CA PHE A 11 -59.06 9.18 -57.22
C PHE A 11 -60.06 9.85 -56.26
N SER A 12 -60.68 9.06 -55.38
CA SER A 12 -61.57 9.56 -54.32
C SER A 12 -60.82 10.45 -53.31
N ALA A 13 -59.56 10.14 -53.02
CA ALA A 13 -58.71 10.94 -52.14
C ALA A 13 -58.36 12.31 -52.76
N MET A 14 -57.88 12.33 -54.01
CA MET A 14 -57.52 13.56 -54.73
C MET A 14 -58.71 14.51 -54.89
N GLN A 15 -59.89 13.98 -55.20
CA GLN A 15 -61.12 14.78 -55.27
C GLN A 15 -61.45 15.40 -53.90
N GLY A 16 -61.35 14.61 -52.82
CA GLY A 16 -61.53 15.11 -51.46
C GLY A 16 -60.58 16.26 -51.11
N PHE A 17 -59.29 16.14 -51.41
CA PHE A 17 -58.30 17.18 -51.09
C PHE A 17 -58.48 18.45 -51.93
N ASN A 18 -58.85 18.31 -53.21
CA ASN A 18 -59.18 19.45 -54.07
C ASN A 18 -60.41 20.22 -53.54
N ASP A 19 -61.45 19.51 -53.12
CA ASP A 19 -62.67 20.11 -52.54
C ASP A 19 -62.40 20.84 -51.22
N MET A 20 -61.30 20.49 -50.52
CA MET A 20 -60.87 21.14 -49.27
C MET A 20 -59.91 22.31 -49.48
N GLY A 21 -59.52 22.60 -50.73
CA GLY A 21 -58.66 23.73 -51.07
C GLY A 21 -57.17 23.52 -50.78
N PHE A 22 -56.68 22.27 -50.75
CA PHE A 22 -55.25 21.97 -50.55
C PHE A 22 -54.44 22.39 -51.80
N SER A 23 -53.23 22.90 -51.61
CA SER A 23 -52.34 23.21 -52.73
C SER A 23 -51.64 21.94 -53.23
N SER A 24 -51.83 21.61 -54.50
CA SER A 24 -51.18 20.47 -55.14
C SER A 24 -49.86 20.86 -55.82
N LYS A 25 -48.81 20.06 -55.63
CA LYS A 25 -47.55 20.13 -56.36
C LYS A 25 -47.23 18.76 -56.93
N ASP A 26 -47.02 18.68 -58.25
CA ASP A 26 -46.65 17.43 -58.92
C ASP A 26 -45.12 17.32 -58.92
N GLU A 27 -44.58 16.33 -58.20
CA GLU A 27 -43.14 16.09 -58.07
C GLU A 27 -42.69 14.86 -58.88
N GLY A 28 -43.37 14.60 -60.01
CA GLY A 28 -42.98 13.58 -60.97
C GLY A 28 -43.47 12.20 -60.58
N GLN A 29 -42.83 11.56 -59.59
CA GLN A 29 -43.16 10.21 -59.11
C GLN A 29 -44.32 10.22 -58.10
N ASP A 30 -44.47 11.31 -57.34
CA ASP A 30 -45.52 11.49 -56.33
C ASP A 30 -46.31 12.78 -56.57
N VAL A 31 -47.56 12.83 -56.10
CA VAL A 31 -48.35 14.06 -56.01
C VAL A 31 -48.43 14.48 -54.55
N GLN A 32 -47.92 15.67 -54.24
CA GLN A 32 -47.93 16.21 -52.88
C GLN A 32 -49.04 17.27 -52.75
N TYR A 33 -49.87 17.11 -51.72
CA TYR A 33 -50.87 18.10 -51.31
C TYR A 33 -50.46 18.70 -49.97
N SER A 34 -50.46 20.03 -49.85
CA SER A 34 -50.12 20.70 -48.60
C SER A 34 -51.22 21.66 -48.11
N THR A 35 -51.32 21.79 -46.79
CA THR A 35 -52.19 22.78 -46.12
C THR A 35 -51.65 23.12 -44.73
N PHE A 36 -52.08 24.26 -44.19
CA PHE A 36 -51.83 24.61 -42.78
C PHE A 36 -53.06 24.26 -41.94
N LEU A 37 -52.86 23.41 -40.93
CA LEU A 37 -53.87 23.09 -39.93
C LEU A 37 -53.51 23.76 -38.61
N LYS A 38 -54.48 24.47 -38.02
CA LYS A 38 -54.33 24.99 -36.68
C LYS A 38 -54.74 23.92 -35.68
N ILE A 39 -53.80 23.47 -34.85
CA ILE A 39 -54.01 22.44 -33.84
C ILE A 39 -53.72 23.09 -32.49
N GLU A 40 -54.76 23.25 -31.68
CA GLU A 40 -54.69 24.05 -30.44
C GLU A 40 -54.15 25.47 -30.71
N GLU A 41 -52.96 25.81 -30.20
CA GLU A 41 -52.31 27.11 -30.40
C GLU A 41 -51.27 27.13 -31.54
N ASP A 42 -50.87 25.96 -32.06
CA ASP A 42 -49.79 25.83 -33.05
C ASP A 42 -50.30 25.69 -34.49
N ASP A 43 -49.59 26.30 -35.43
CA ASP A 43 -49.81 26.14 -36.86
C ASP A 43 -48.96 24.96 -37.38
N VAL A 44 -49.62 23.86 -37.75
CA VAL A 44 -48.99 22.64 -38.25
C VAL A 44 -49.08 22.60 -39.77
N ASP A 45 -47.91 22.57 -40.42
CA ASP A 45 -47.80 22.32 -41.87
C ASP A 45 -48.03 20.83 -42.14
N LEU A 46 -49.10 20.52 -42.86
CA LEU A 46 -49.51 19.17 -43.23
C LEU A 46 -49.21 18.90 -44.70
N SER A 47 -48.43 17.87 -44.96
CA SER A 47 -48.10 17.34 -46.27
C SER A 47 -48.74 15.97 -46.46
N LEU A 48 -49.46 15.77 -47.57
CA LEU A 48 -50.06 14.49 -47.96
C LEU A 48 -49.39 14.03 -49.25
N ILE A 49 -48.71 12.89 -49.20
CA ILE A 49 -47.98 12.31 -50.33
C ILE A 49 -48.81 11.17 -50.92
N ILE A 50 -49.10 11.29 -52.21
CA ILE A 50 -49.81 10.28 -52.99
C ILE A 50 -48.84 9.66 -54.00
N PRO A 51 -48.39 8.42 -53.80
CA PRO A 51 -47.51 7.76 -54.75
C PRO A 51 -48.28 7.35 -56.01
N LYS A 52 -47.74 7.67 -57.20
CA LYS A 52 -48.39 7.30 -58.47
C LYS A 52 -48.30 5.79 -58.76
N ASN A 53 -47.28 5.10 -58.21
CA ASN A 53 -47.13 3.65 -58.29
C ASN A 53 -46.64 3.07 -56.94
N PHE A 54 -47.54 2.38 -56.21
CA PHE A 54 -47.23 1.83 -54.89
C PHE A 54 -46.20 0.69 -54.92
N GLU A 55 -46.15 -0.11 -55.99
CA GLU A 55 -45.24 -1.27 -56.06
C GLU A 55 -43.76 -0.89 -56.25
N GLU A 56 -43.47 0.24 -56.90
CA GLU A 56 -42.11 0.71 -57.17
C GLU A 56 -41.61 1.75 -56.15
N HIS A 57 -42.50 2.65 -55.69
CA HIS A 57 -42.11 3.79 -54.84
C HIS A 57 -42.82 3.84 -53.48
N GLY A 58 -43.80 2.96 -53.23
CA GLY A 58 -44.59 2.98 -52.00
C GLY A 58 -43.80 2.72 -50.72
N LYS A 59 -42.69 1.97 -50.79
CA LYS A 59 -41.80 1.76 -49.64
C LYS A 59 -41.01 3.02 -49.26
N GLU A 60 -40.58 3.80 -50.24
CA GLU A 60 -39.84 5.05 -50.01
C GLU A 60 -40.77 6.12 -49.42
N SER A 61 -42.00 6.25 -49.97
CA SER A 61 -43.01 7.16 -49.43
C SER A 61 -43.49 6.78 -48.01
N LEU A 62 -43.47 5.48 -47.66
CA LEU A 62 -43.78 5.00 -46.31
C LEU A 62 -42.65 5.26 -45.30
N GLN A 63 -41.38 5.27 -45.73
CA GLN A 63 -40.24 5.58 -44.85
C GLN A 63 -40.17 7.07 -44.45
N MET A 64 -40.78 7.95 -45.25
CA MET A 64 -40.81 9.40 -45.01
C MET A 64 -42.14 9.90 -44.42
N ALA A 65 -43.09 9.01 -44.13
CA ALA A 65 -44.41 9.37 -43.61
C ALA A 65 -44.47 9.23 -42.09
N ASP A 66 -45.11 10.19 -41.43
CA ASP A 66 -45.46 10.20 -40.00
C ASP A 66 -46.79 9.44 -39.72
N GLY A 67 -47.50 8.98 -40.76
CA GLY A 67 -48.66 8.09 -40.66
C GLY A 67 -49.31 7.74 -42.01
N ILE A 68 -50.42 6.97 -41.97
CA ILE A 68 -51.07 6.43 -43.17
C ILE A 68 -52.57 6.75 -43.20
N LEU A 69 -53.03 7.24 -44.35
CA LEU A 69 -54.44 7.43 -44.66
C LEU A 69 -54.87 6.49 -45.81
N TYR A 70 -55.68 5.48 -45.52
CA TYR A 70 -56.13 4.49 -46.49
C TYR A 70 -57.59 4.69 -46.87
N TYR A 71 -57.88 4.96 -48.15
CA TYR A 71 -59.25 5.06 -48.65
C TYR A 71 -59.76 3.70 -49.14
N LEU A 72 -60.76 3.16 -48.45
CA LEU A 72 -61.40 1.89 -48.78
C LEU A 72 -62.76 2.12 -49.43
N ASP A 73 -62.91 1.74 -50.71
CA ASP A 73 -64.22 1.60 -51.33
C ASP A 73 -64.74 0.16 -51.14
N PRO A 74 -65.72 -0.09 -50.25
CA PRO A 74 -66.24 -1.44 -50.01
C PRO A 74 -67.08 -1.98 -51.18
N ASN A 75 -67.40 -1.16 -52.18
CA ASN A 75 -68.12 -1.57 -53.38
C ASN A 75 -67.18 -2.10 -54.49
N GLN A 76 -65.87 -1.86 -54.40
CA GLN A 76 -64.89 -2.36 -55.36
C GLN A 76 -64.35 -3.73 -54.93
N LYS A 77 -64.53 -4.76 -55.77
CA LYS A 77 -63.99 -6.10 -55.53
C LYS A 77 -62.45 -6.08 -55.57
N GLY A 78 -61.82 -6.61 -54.52
CA GLY A 78 -60.37 -6.68 -54.37
C GLY A 78 -59.73 -5.56 -53.55
N ASN A 79 -60.48 -4.48 -53.21
CA ASN A 79 -59.93 -3.37 -52.43
C ASN A 79 -59.68 -3.74 -50.95
N PHE A 80 -60.52 -4.61 -50.38
CA PHE A 80 -60.33 -5.16 -49.04
C PHE A 80 -59.19 -6.20 -48.99
N GLU A 81 -59.03 -7.03 -50.02
CA GLU A 81 -57.90 -7.97 -50.13
C GLU A 81 -56.56 -7.21 -50.19
N LYS A 82 -56.50 -6.11 -50.96
CA LYS A 82 -55.34 -5.21 -50.97
C LYS A 82 -55.07 -4.54 -49.63
N LEU A 83 -56.10 -4.15 -48.89
CA LEU A 83 -55.94 -3.62 -47.53
C LEU A 83 -55.32 -4.67 -46.59
N GLN A 84 -55.73 -5.94 -46.71
CA GLN A 84 -55.14 -7.03 -45.93
C GLN A 84 -53.66 -7.24 -46.29
N GLU A 85 -53.31 -7.20 -47.57
CA GLU A 85 -51.92 -7.30 -48.04
C GLU A 85 -51.06 -6.13 -47.51
N VAL A 86 -51.58 -4.90 -47.57
CA VAL A 86 -50.90 -3.71 -47.06
C VAL A 86 -50.71 -3.77 -45.53
N LEU A 87 -51.73 -4.18 -44.77
CA LEU A 87 -51.62 -4.34 -43.32
C LEU A 87 -50.61 -5.43 -42.92
N ASN A 88 -50.53 -6.52 -43.67
CA ASN A 88 -49.53 -7.57 -43.46
C ASN A 88 -48.10 -7.07 -43.77
N LEU A 89 -47.91 -6.34 -44.87
CA LEU A 89 -46.64 -5.70 -45.22
C LEU A 89 -46.18 -4.70 -44.14
N LEU A 90 -47.10 -3.94 -43.56
CA LEU A 90 -46.77 -2.99 -42.48
C LEU A 90 -46.35 -3.70 -41.19
N GLN A 91 -46.90 -4.88 -40.89
CA GLN A 91 -46.44 -5.70 -39.75
C GLN A 91 -45.00 -6.22 -39.94
N GLU A 92 -44.56 -6.47 -41.18
CA GLU A 92 -43.18 -6.89 -41.47
C GLU A 92 -42.16 -5.76 -41.29
N ILE A 93 -42.55 -4.50 -41.48
CA ILE A 93 -41.66 -3.33 -41.45
C ILE A 93 -41.33 -2.86 -40.01
N ARG A 94 -42.00 -3.40 -38.97
CA ARG A 94 -41.78 -3.09 -37.53
C ARG A 94 -41.82 -1.60 -37.17
N THR A 95 -42.69 -0.83 -37.81
CA THR A 95 -42.91 0.60 -37.51
C THR A 95 -44.37 0.84 -37.11
N ASP A 96 -44.60 1.36 -35.90
CA ASP A 96 -45.94 1.67 -35.36
C ASP A 96 -46.48 2.99 -35.94
N PHE A 97 -46.85 3.00 -37.22
CA PHE A 97 -47.51 4.17 -37.83
C PHE A 97 -48.99 4.25 -37.40
N PRO A 98 -49.53 5.45 -37.12
CA PRO A 98 -50.97 5.63 -36.99
C PRO A 98 -51.66 5.44 -38.35
N ILE A 99 -52.64 4.53 -38.40
CA ILE A 99 -53.38 4.18 -39.63
C ILE A 99 -54.85 4.59 -39.49
N ILE A 100 -55.34 5.39 -40.42
CA ILE A 100 -56.78 5.69 -40.57
C ILE A 100 -57.30 5.07 -41.86
N ILE A 101 -58.40 4.31 -41.75
CA ILE A 101 -59.14 3.73 -42.86
C ILE A 101 -60.40 4.56 -43.09
N VAL A 102 -60.49 5.22 -44.23
CA VAL A 102 -61.66 6.00 -44.65
C VAL A 102 -62.51 5.18 -45.61
N ILE A 103 -63.67 4.73 -45.16
CA ILE A 103 -64.62 3.97 -45.97
C ILE A 103 -65.46 4.94 -46.81
N ARG A 104 -65.10 5.14 -48.07
CA ARG A 104 -65.80 6.05 -48.98
C ARG A 104 -66.02 5.38 -50.33
N THR A 105 -67.17 5.61 -50.93
CA THR A 105 -67.50 5.12 -52.28
C THR A 105 -68.03 6.27 -53.12
N MET A 106 -67.95 6.17 -54.46
CA MET A 106 -68.59 7.13 -55.37
C MET A 106 -70.09 6.85 -55.56
N ASP A 107 -70.57 5.68 -55.16
CA ASP A 107 -71.99 5.31 -55.20
C ASP A 107 -72.69 5.86 -53.95
N PRO A 108 -73.86 6.53 -54.02
CA PRO A 108 -74.59 6.98 -52.83
C PRO A 108 -74.98 5.88 -51.84
N LEU A 109 -74.81 4.60 -52.20
CA LEU A 109 -75.14 3.43 -51.39
C LEU A 109 -73.90 2.54 -51.16
N LEU A 110 -73.62 2.24 -49.89
CA LEU A 110 -72.64 1.23 -49.49
C LEU A 110 -73.30 -0.16 -49.62
N LYS A 111 -72.92 -0.93 -50.65
CA LYS A 111 -73.51 -2.22 -51.03
C LYS A 111 -72.68 -3.43 -50.58
N GLY A 112 -71.45 -3.23 -50.09
CA GLY A 112 -70.56 -4.28 -49.57
C GLY A 112 -70.89 -4.75 -48.14
N ASP A 113 -70.29 -5.86 -47.69
CA ASP A 113 -70.42 -6.39 -46.32
C ASP A 113 -69.59 -5.56 -45.33
N ILE A 114 -70.07 -4.35 -45.05
CA ILE A 114 -69.42 -3.42 -44.13
C ILE A 114 -69.30 -4.01 -42.73
N SER A 115 -70.31 -4.77 -42.29
CA SER A 115 -70.30 -5.37 -40.95
C SER A 115 -69.20 -6.41 -40.81
N GLY A 116 -69.00 -7.27 -41.82
CA GLY A 116 -67.89 -8.23 -41.85
C GLY A 116 -66.52 -7.56 -41.91
N ILE A 117 -66.38 -6.51 -42.73
CA ILE A 117 -65.13 -5.74 -42.87
C ILE A 117 -64.76 -5.03 -41.55
N LEU A 118 -65.72 -4.35 -40.91
CA LEU A 118 -65.51 -3.66 -39.63
C LEU A 118 -65.16 -4.63 -38.51
N HIS A 119 -65.87 -5.77 -38.45
CA HIS A 119 -65.56 -6.84 -37.51
C HIS A 119 -64.12 -7.32 -37.70
N TRP A 120 -63.71 -7.64 -38.93
CA TRP A 120 -62.34 -8.10 -39.16
C TRP A 120 -61.29 -7.06 -38.73
N LEU A 121 -61.49 -5.78 -39.09
CA LEU A 121 -60.57 -4.69 -38.75
C LEU A 121 -60.43 -4.46 -37.24
N TRP A 122 -61.53 -4.48 -36.49
CA TRP A 122 -61.50 -4.26 -35.02
C TRP A 122 -60.84 -5.39 -34.23
N PHE A 123 -60.78 -6.60 -34.79
CA PHE A 123 -60.14 -7.74 -34.14
C PHE A 123 -58.66 -7.92 -34.52
N HIS A 124 -58.26 -7.50 -35.73
CA HIS A 124 -56.94 -7.82 -36.30
C HIS A 124 -56.03 -6.61 -36.53
N SER A 125 -56.51 -5.38 -36.30
CA SER A 125 -55.72 -4.17 -36.48
C SER A 125 -55.98 -3.13 -35.38
N SER A 126 -54.98 -2.30 -35.10
CA SER A 126 -55.09 -1.08 -34.29
C SER A 126 -55.57 0.13 -35.12
N ALA A 127 -56.00 -0.08 -36.36
CA ALA A 127 -56.37 0.99 -37.28
C ALA A 127 -57.69 1.65 -36.89
N CYS A 128 -57.74 2.98 -36.99
CA CYS A 128 -58.94 3.77 -36.78
C CYS A 128 -59.81 3.73 -38.04
N VAL A 129 -61.04 3.22 -37.94
CA VAL A 129 -61.95 3.12 -39.09
C VAL A 129 -63.01 4.21 -39.05
N PHE A 130 -63.22 4.87 -40.19
CA PHE A 130 -64.15 5.98 -40.31
C PHE A 130 -65.03 5.86 -41.57
N ILE A 131 -66.30 6.28 -41.48
CA ILE A 131 -67.28 6.24 -42.59
C ILE A 131 -67.88 7.65 -42.76
N PRO A 132 -67.38 8.49 -43.70
CA PRO A 132 -67.92 9.82 -43.94
C PRO A 132 -69.36 9.77 -44.50
N PRO A 133 -70.25 10.68 -44.07
CA PRO A 133 -71.45 10.97 -44.84
C PRO A 133 -71.06 11.61 -46.18
N HIS A 134 -71.70 11.17 -47.26
CA HIS A 134 -71.32 11.45 -48.65
C HIS A 134 -71.21 12.94 -49.04
N SER A 135 -71.85 13.83 -48.27
CA SER A 135 -72.06 15.25 -48.62
C SER A 135 -71.26 16.25 -47.78
N ASP A 136 -70.47 15.83 -46.79
CA ASP A 136 -69.85 16.77 -45.83
C ASP A 136 -68.32 16.71 -45.86
N THR A 137 -67.72 17.62 -46.63
CA THR A 137 -66.26 17.78 -46.74
C THR A 137 -65.62 18.40 -45.50
N GLY A 138 -66.41 19.01 -44.60
CA GLY A 138 -65.92 19.61 -43.35
C GLY A 138 -65.41 18.57 -42.34
N LEU A 139 -66.04 17.39 -42.30
CA LEU A 139 -65.69 16.32 -41.38
C LEU A 139 -64.30 15.72 -41.67
N ILE A 140 -63.87 15.64 -42.94
CA ILE A 140 -62.54 15.10 -43.28
C ILE A 140 -61.41 16.01 -42.78
N LYS A 141 -61.63 17.33 -42.76
CA LYS A 141 -60.69 18.27 -42.15
C LYS A 141 -60.56 18.04 -40.64
N GLU A 142 -61.67 17.77 -39.96
CA GLU A 142 -61.70 17.42 -38.53
C GLU A 142 -60.95 16.10 -38.26
N TYR A 143 -61.01 15.12 -39.17
CA TYR A 143 -60.26 13.87 -39.04
C TYR A 143 -58.75 14.05 -39.25
N LEU A 144 -58.34 14.89 -40.21
CA LEU A 144 -56.92 15.23 -40.38
C LEU A 144 -56.38 15.97 -39.15
N VAL A 145 -57.17 16.84 -38.53
CA VAL A 145 -56.82 17.48 -37.24
C VAL A 145 -56.66 16.44 -36.12
N ASN A 146 -57.60 15.51 -35.96
CA ASN A 146 -57.53 14.45 -34.94
C ASN A 146 -56.37 13.47 -35.17
N LEU A 147 -56.07 13.13 -36.42
CA LEU A 147 -54.91 12.31 -36.80
C LEU A 147 -53.61 13.02 -36.44
N CYS A 148 -53.47 14.29 -36.82
CA CYS A 148 -52.30 15.09 -36.46
C CYS A 148 -52.17 15.24 -34.93
N GLN A 149 -53.26 15.44 -34.20
CA GLN A 149 -53.25 15.42 -32.73
C GLN A 149 -52.82 14.07 -32.15
N THR A 150 -53.24 12.96 -32.76
CA THR A 150 -52.86 11.60 -32.32
C THR A 150 -51.35 11.37 -32.51
N VAL A 151 -50.79 11.84 -33.63
CA VAL A 151 -49.35 11.75 -33.91
C VAL A 151 -48.54 12.65 -32.96
N ILE A 152 -49.06 13.83 -32.63
CA ILE A 152 -48.42 14.80 -31.72
C ILE A 152 -48.51 14.36 -30.24
N SER A 153 -49.62 13.76 -29.80
CA SER A 153 -49.88 13.39 -28.40
C SER A 153 -49.57 11.92 -28.05
N GLY A 154 -49.26 11.09 -29.05
CA GLY A 154 -48.79 9.71 -28.91
C GLY A 154 -49.85 8.66 -28.52
N TRP A 155 -51.02 9.01 -27.99
CA TRP A 155 -51.99 8.03 -27.47
C TRP A 155 -53.44 8.52 -27.62
N ALA A 156 -54.12 8.23 -28.74
CA ALA A 156 -55.57 8.40 -28.82
C ALA A 156 -56.26 7.23 -29.55
N ASN A 157 -57.28 6.65 -28.90
CA ASN A 157 -58.18 5.65 -29.48
C ASN A 157 -59.63 6.18 -29.50
N ILE A 158 -60.22 6.17 -30.70
CA ILE A 158 -61.64 6.10 -31.09
C ILE A 158 -62.59 7.26 -30.70
N ASN A 159 -63.36 7.68 -31.69
CA ASN A 159 -64.53 8.55 -31.61
C ASN A 159 -65.56 8.10 -30.54
N ILE A 160 -65.70 8.92 -29.49
CA ILE A 160 -66.63 8.77 -28.34
C ILE A 160 -68.09 8.51 -28.78
N ALA A 161 -68.51 8.95 -29.97
CA ALA A 161 -69.90 8.84 -30.43
C ALA A 161 -70.38 7.39 -30.74
N THR A 162 -69.47 6.41 -30.87
CA THR A 162 -69.83 5.02 -31.26
C THR A 162 -69.40 3.93 -30.25
N SER A 163 -68.73 4.32 -29.15
CA SER A 163 -68.20 3.39 -28.13
C SER A 163 -69.29 2.59 -27.39
N TRP A 164 -70.51 3.12 -27.29
CA TRP A 164 -71.64 2.46 -26.62
C TRP A 164 -72.09 1.15 -27.30
N ILE A 165 -71.87 0.99 -28.60
CA ILE A 165 -72.20 -0.24 -29.35
C ILE A 165 -71.27 -1.39 -28.91
N GLN A 166 -70.03 -1.06 -28.52
CA GLN A 166 -68.98 -2.02 -28.20
C GLN A 166 -69.10 -2.60 -26.79
N GLN A 167 -69.63 -1.85 -25.81
CA GLN A 167 -69.66 -2.24 -24.40
C GLN A 167 -70.45 -3.54 -24.16
N SER A 168 -71.65 -3.67 -24.76
CA SER A 168 -72.50 -4.86 -24.61
C SER A 168 -71.84 -6.14 -25.15
N LEU A 169 -71.01 -6.01 -26.19
CA LEU A 169 -70.25 -7.12 -26.77
C LEU A 169 -69.12 -7.57 -25.84
N PHE A 170 -68.34 -6.63 -25.31
CA PHE A 170 -67.27 -6.91 -24.35
C PHE A 170 -67.81 -7.62 -23.10
N TYR A 171 -68.92 -7.13 -22.51
CA TYR A 171 -69.54 -7.81 -21.36
C TYR A 171 -69.93 -9.26 -21.65
N SER A 172 -70.54 -9.53 -22.81
CA SER A 172 -70.95 -10.89 -23.19
C SER A 172 -69.77 -11.84 -23.33
N GLN A 173 -68.64 -11.35 -23.84
CA GLN A 173 -67.42 -12.13 -24.07
C GLN A 173 -66.62 -12.34 -22.79
N ILE A 174 -66.48 -11.31 -21.94
CA ILE A 174 -65.85 -11.44 -20.62
C ILE A 174 -66.57 -12.52 -19.82
N ASN A 175 -67.91 -12.49 -19.77
CA ASN A 175 -68.69 -13.51 -19.06
C ASN A 175 -68.49 -14.92 -19.64
N LYS A 176 -68.34 -15.05 -20.96
CA LYS A 176 -68.05 -16.33 -21.61
C LYS A 176 -66.65 -16.86 -21.23
N LEU A 177 -65.64 -16.00 -21.20
CA LEU A 177 -64.27 -16.36 -20.84
C LEU A 177 -64.15 -16.73 -19.35
N VAL A 178 -64.86 -16.02 -18.47
CA VAL A 178 -64.95 -16.37 -17.04
C VAL A 178 -65.60 -17.75 -16.85
N GLN A 179 -66.65 -18.07 -17.60
CA GLN A 179 -67.26 -19.40 -17.58
C GLN A 179 -66.33 -20.51 -18.11
N GLN A 180 -65.36 -20.15 -18.94
CA GLN A 180 -64.35 -21.06 -19.48
C GLN A 180 -63.10 -21.14 -18.60
N SER A 181 -63.07 -20.43 -17.47
CA SER A 181 -61.89 -20.29 -16.59
C SER A 181 -60.65 -19.68 -17.27
N ASP A 182 -60.83 -18.96 -18.39
CA ASP A 182 -59.76 -18.19 -19.02
C ASP A 182 -59.72 -16.78 -18.41
N TYR A 183 -59.25 -16.73 -17.16
CA TYR A 183 -59.29 -15.51 -16.35
C TYR A 183 -58.36 -14.41 -16.88
N PHE A 184 -57.26 -14.78 -17.54
CA PHE A 184 -56.29 -13.82 -18.10
C PHE A 184 -56.87 -13.05 -19.29
N GLU A 185 -57.45 -13.76 -20.26
CA GLU A 185 -58.07 -13.12 -21.42
C GLU A 185 -59.35 -12.36 -21.04
N ALA A 186 -60.10 -12.87 -20.04
CA ALA A 186 -61.22 -12.13 -19.45
C ALA A 186 -60.76 -10.81 -18.80
N ALA A 187 -59.66 -10.83 -18.04
CA ALA A 187 -59.10 -9.64 -17.39
C ALA A 187 -58.62 -8.61 -18.42
N ARG A 188 -57.93 -9.04 -19.48
CA ARG A 188 -57.43 -8.15 -20.55
C ARG A 188 -58.55 -7.45 -21.31
N LEU A 189 -59.64 -8.16 -21.62
CA LEU A 189 -60.80 -7.55 -22.25
C LEU A 189 -61.54 -6.59 -21.30
N CYS A 190 -61.58 -6.92 -20.00
CA CYS A 190 -62.16 -6.06 -18.98
C CYS A 190 -61.34 -4.78 -18.78
N GLU A 191 -60.00 -4.86 -18.76
CA GLU A 191 -59.10 -3.70 -18.70
C GLU A 191 -59.27 -2.76 -19.91
N ARG A 192 -59.43 -3.31 -21.12
CA ARG A 192 -59.73 -2.52 -22.32
C ARG A 192 -61.05 -1.75 -22.17
N LEU A 193 -62.06 -2.39 -21.58
CA LEU A 193 -63.35 -1.75 -21.29
C LEU A 193 -63.20 -0.64 -20.24
N VAL A 194 -62.37 -0.84 -19.19
CA VAL A 194 -62.05 0.16 -18.17
C VAL A 194 -61.40 1.39 -18.79
N ASN A 195 -60.41 1.21 -19.67
CA ASN A 195 -59.73 2.33 -20.33
C ASN A 195 -60.68 3.15 -21.21
N ASN A 196 -61.58 2.48 -21.95
CA ASN A 196 -62.60 3.14 -22.76
C ASN A 196 -63.60 3.94 -21.90
N LEU A 197 -63.98 3.41 -20.73
CA LEU A 197 -64.92 4.06 -19.83
C LEU A 197 -64.29 5.22 -19.05
N LYS A 198 -63.01 5.10 -18.66
CA LYS A 198 -62.21 6.17 -18.01
C LYS A 198 -62.13 7.41 -18.91
N GLN A 199 -62.01 7.24 -20.23
CA GLN A 199 -62.00 8.34 -21.21
C GLN A 199 -63.37 9.00 -21.43
N SER A 200 -64.47 8.34 -21.06
CA SER A 200 -65.84 8.85 -21.21
C SER A 200 -66.40 9.50 -19.93
N ASP A 201 -65.59 9.67 -18.89
CA ASP A 201 -65.98 10.13 -17.53
C ASP A 201 -67.12 9.30 -16.89
N SER A 202 -67.31 8.04 -17.31
CA SER A 202 -68.32 7.15 -16.73
C SER A 202 -67.84 6.55 -15.41
N LEU A 203 -68.58 6.72 -14.31
CA LEU A 203 -68.23 6.15 -13.00
C LEU A 203 -68.16 4.61 -12.99
N ASP A 204 -68.71 3.94 -13.99
CA ASP A 204 -68.71 2.47 -14.11
C ASP A 204 -67.30 1.86 -14.30
N TYR A 205 -66.31 2.66 -14.74
CA TYR A 205 -64.94 2.16 -14.89
C TYR A 205 -64.33 1.72 -13.55
N LEU A 206 -64.73 2.35 -12.43
CA LEU A 206 -64.20 2.03 -11.10
C LEU A 206 -64.56 0.58 -10.70
N ILE A 207 -65.81 0.19 -10.90
CA ILE A 207 -66.31 -1.15 -10.60
C ILE A 207 -65.64 -2.18 -11.52
N LEU A 208 -65.48 -1.84 -12.80
CA LEU A 208 -64.86 -2.74 -13.77
C LEU A 208 -63.35 -2.88 -13.59
N ALA A 209 -62.67 -1.86 -13.08
CA ALA A 209 -61.25 -1.94 -12.75
C ALA A 209 -61.03 -2.90 -11.58
N GLU A 210 -61.88 -2.87 -10.56
CA GLU A 210 -61.85 -3.85 -9.47
C GLU A 210 -62.15 -5.27 -9.97
N GLN A 211 -63.11 -5.43 -10.89
CA GLN A 211 -63.42 -6.74 -11.49
C GLN A 211 -62.27 -7.27 -12.35
N ALA A 212 -61.65 -6.42 -13.18
CA ALA A 212 -60.49 -6.77 -13.99
C ALA A 212 -59.29 -7.15 -13.11
N ALA A 213 -59.05 -6.43 -12.02
CA ALA A 213 -57.97 -6.75 -11.08
C ALA A 213 -58.21 -8.07 -10.35
N ASN A 214 -59.44 -8.37 -9.93
CA ASN A 214 -59.78 -9.67 -9.37
C ASN A 214 -59.57 -10.81 -10.37
N LEU A 215 -59.93 -10.60 -11.65
CA LEU A 215 -59.68 -11.59 -12.70
C LEU A 215 -58.18 -11.80 -12.95
N TYR A 216 -57.37 -10.73 -12.94
CA TYR A 216 -55.92 -10.86 -13.00
C TYR A 216 -55.36 -11.62 -11.78
N ALA A 217 -55.89 -11.38 -10.58
CA ALA A 217 -55.48 -12.10 -9.37
C ALA A 217 -55.85 -13.59 -9.41
N GLU A 218 -57.03 -13.96 -9.92
CA GLU A 218 -57.42 -15.36 -10.15
C GLU A 218 -56.54 -16.06 -11.19
N SER A 219 -55.93 -15.31 -12.12
CA SER A 219 -54.95 -15.83 -13.08
C SER A 219 -53.50 -15.92 -12.54
N GLY A 220 -53.23 -15.42 -11.33
CA GLY A 220 -51.89 -15.36 -10.72
C GLY A 220 -51.07 -14.10 -11.09
N GLU A 221 -51.63 -13.19 -11.88
CA GLU A 221 -50.97 -11.96 -12.35
C GLU A 221 -51.19 -10.79 -11.36
N PHE A 222 -50.70 -10.96 -10.13
CA PHE A 222 -50.93 -10.02 -9.02
C PHE A 222 -50.38 -8.61 -9.26
N LEU A 223 -49.28 -8.45 -10.00
CA LEU A 223 -48.71 -7.14 -10.31
C LEU A 223 -49.57 -6.35 -11.31
N LYS A 224 -50.16 -7.02 -12.31
CA LYS A 224 -51.11 -6.39 -13.24
C LYS A 224 -52.39 -5.99 -12.50
N ALA A 225 -52.86 -6.85 -11.59
CA ALA A 225 -53.98 -6.53 -10.72
C ALA A 225 -53.70 -5.29 -9.85
N ALA A 226 -52.52 -5.20 -9.24
CA ALA A 226 -52.11 -4.06 -8.43
C ALA A 226 -52.07 -2.76 -9.26
N ASN A 227 -51.35 -2.73 -10.38
CA ASN A 227 -51.22 -1.53 -11.21
C ASN A 227 -52.56 -0.94 -11.65
N LEU A 228 -53.52 -1.80 -12.03
CA LEU A 228 -54.84 -1.38 -12.49
C LEU A 228 -55.68 -0.65 -11.41
N ILE A 229 -55.49 -0.99 -10.13
CA ILE A 229 -56.28 -0.43 -9.01
C ILE A 229 -55.51 0.56 -8.14
N SER A 230 -54.24 0.81 -8.44
CA SER A 230 -53.36 1.71 -7.68
C SER A 230 -53.99 3.07 -7.38
N GLU A 231 -54.66 3.68 -8.37
CA GLU A 231 -55.35 4.96 -8.26
C GLU A 231 -56.78 4.86 -7.70
N ILE A 232 -57.37 3.65 -7.68
CA ILE A 232 -58.80 3.42 -7.45
C ILE A 232 -59.06 2.91 -6.03
N ASN A 233 -58.29 1.92 -5.56
CA ASN A 233 -58.47 1.27 -4.26
C ASN A 233 -57.12 0.93 -3.61
N PRO A 234 -56.47 1.92 -2.95
CA PRO A 234 -55.14 1.75 -2.35
C PRO A 234 -55.02 0.61 -1.31
N PRO A 235 -56.05 0.28 -0.50
CA PRO A 235 -56.01 -0.88 0.38
C PRO A 235 -55.89 -2.23 -0.34
N TYR A 236 -56.60 -2.41 -1.46
CA TYR A 236 -56.53 -3.65 -2.26
C TYR A 236 -55.24 -3.74 -3.07
N TYR A 237 -54.72 -2.59 -3.54
CA TYR A 237 -53.40 -2.49 -4.17
C TYR A 237 -52.32 -3.17 -3.32
N LYS A 238 -52.18 -2.76 -2.05
CA LYS A 238 -51.20 -3.34 -1.11
C LYS A 238 -51.42 -4.83 -0.82
N GLN A 239 -52.66 -5.30 -0.91
CA GLN A 239 -52.96 -6.74 -0.71
C GLN A 239 -52.48 -7.58 -1.88
N PHE A 240 -52.61 -7.11 -3.13
CA PHE A 240 -52.11 -7.86 -4.29
C PHE A 240 -50.58 -7.87 -4.36
N GLU A 241 -49.93 -6.76 -4.01
CA GLU A 241 -48.47 -6.72 -3.84
C GLU A 241 -47.98 -7.74 -2.81
N ARG A 242 -48.68 -7.85 -1.68
CA ARG A 242 -48.38 -8.87 -0.66
C ARG A 242 -48.59 -10.30 -1.16
N LYS A 243 -49.68 -10.56 -1.88
CA LYS A 243 -49.96 -11.89 -2.47
C LYS A 243 -48.90 -12.32 -3.49
N TYR A 244 -48.36 -11.38 -4.25
CA TYR A 244 -47.24 -11.65 -5.15
C TYR A 244 -46.02 -12.17 -4.38
N ILE A 245 -45.62 -11.48 -3.31
CA ILE A 245 -44.49 -11.91 -2.46
C ILE A 245 -44.77 -13.28 -1.83
N GLU A 246 -45.98 -13.50 -1.30
CA GLU A 246 -46.36 -14.79 -0.72
C GLU A 246 -46.19 -15.94 -1.74
N THR A 247 -46.56 -15.71 -3.00
CA THR A 247 -46.38 -16.68 -4.09
C THR A 247 -44.89 -16.93 -4.40
N VAL A 248 -44.08 -15.88 -4.47
CA VAL A 248 -42.62 -16.02 -4.69
C VAL A 248 -41.95 -16.78 -3.53
N LEU A 249 -42.43 -16.57 -2.29
CA LEU A 249 -41.94 -17.29 -1.12
C LEU A 249 -42.36 -18.77 -1.13
N GLU A 250 -43.57 -19.09 -1.58
CA GLU A 250 -44.01 -20.48 -1.78
C GLU A 250 -43.14 -21.19 -2.83
N GLU A 251 -42.87 -20.56 -3.98
CA GLU A 251 -41.94 -21.08 -4.99
C GLU A 251 -40.54 -21.31 -4.41
N ALA A 252 -40.04 -20.36 -3.62
CA ALA A 252 -38.73 -20.45 -2.99
C ALA A 252 -38.66 -21.60 -1.96
N ASN A 253 -39.70 -21.79 -1.15
CA ASN A 253 -39.83 -22.90 -0.20
C ASN A 253 -39.88 -24.25 -0.93
N ASP A 254 -40.59 -24.33 -2.05
CA ASP A 254 -40.64 -25.53 -2.88
C ASP A 254 -39.27 -25.88 -3.45
N LEU A 255 -38.54 -24.89 -3.98
CA LEU A 255 -37.17 -25.07 -4.46
C LEU A 255 -36.20 -25.49 -3.35
N PHE A 256 -36.34 -24.88 -2.16
CA PHE A 256 -35.55 -25.23 -0.99
C PHE A 256 -35.79 -26.69 -0.57
N SER A 257 -37.05 -27.14 -0.57
CA SER A 257 -37.41 -28.53 -0.25
C SER A 257 -36.88 -29.56 -1.26
N LYS A 258 -36.62 -29.13 -2.51
CA LYS A 258 -36.03 -29.94 -3.59
C LYS A 258 -34.50 -29.93 -3.59
N ASN A 259 -33.86 -29.29 -2.60
CA ASN A 259 -32.41 -29.06 -2.51
C ASN A 259 -31.84 -28.22 -3.66
N GLU A 260 -32.66 -27.43 -4.36
CA GLU A 260 -32.21 -26.43 -5.33
C GLU A 260 -31.89 -25.12 -4.62
N TYR A 261 -30.94 -25.16 -3.68
CA TYR A 261 -30.70 -24.07 -2.71
C TYR A 261 -30.28 -22.75 -3.36
N GLU A 262 -29.49 -22.78 -4.43
CA GLU A 262 -29.09 -21.58 -5.19
C GLU A 262 -30.30 -20.83 -5.74
N LYS A 263 -31.18 -21.53 -6.47
CA LYS A 263 -32.40 -20.91 -7.03
C LYS A 263 -33.39 -20.47 -5.96
N ALA A 264 -33.49 -21.23 -4.87
CA ALA A 264 -34.30 -20.84 -3.72
C ALA A 264 -33.76 -19.54 -3.09
N ALA A 265 -32.44 -19.43 -2.92
CA ALA A 265 -31.80 -18.25 -2.36
C ALA A 265 -32.02 -17.00 -3.21
N GLU A 266 -31.86 -17.12 -4.54
CA GLU A 266 -32.16 -16.04 -5.49
C GLU A 266 -33.62 -15.58 -5.37
N LYS A 267 -34.57 -16.52 -5.30
CA LYS A 267 -36.00 -16.21 -5.15
C LYS A 267 -36.31 -15.52 -3.82
N TYR A 268 -35.77 -16.00 -2.69
CA TYR A 268 -35.91 -15.32 -1.39
C TYR A 268 -35.28 -13.91 -1.39
N GLU A 269 -34.13 -13.73 -2.06
CA GLU A 269 -33.50 -12.42 -2.18
C GLU A 269 -34.35 -11.46 -3.03
N THR A 270 -34.87 -11.92 -4.17
CA THR A 270 -35.77 -11.10 -4.99
C THR A 270 -37.02 -10.69 -4.21
N ALA A 271 -37.62 -11.59 -3.43
CA ALA A 271 -38.72 -11.28 -2.54
C ALA A 271 -38.34 -10.21 -1.50
N GLY A 272 -37.19 -10.35 -0.84
CA GLY A 272 -36.70 -9.38 0.15
C GLY A 272 -36.40 -8.00 -0.43
N ASN A 273 -35.80 -7.94 -1.62
CA ASN A 273 -35.55 -6.69 -2.34
C ASN A 273 -36.88 -6.00 -2.70
N TRP A 274 -37.87 -6.78 -3.14
CA TRP A 274 -39.17 -6.27 -3.54
C TRP A 274 -40.00 -5.75 -2.36
N VAL A 275 -40.04 -6.50 -1.24
CA VAL A 275 -40.66 -6.04 0.02
C VAL A 275 -40.05 -4.71 0.48
N LYS A 276 -38.73 -4.56 0.35
CA LYS A 276 -38.01 -3.35 0.74
C LYS A 276 -38.37 -2.14 -0.13
N LEU A 277 -38.62 -2.34 -1.41
CA LEU A 277 -38.92 -1.26 -2.36
C LEU A 277 -40.39 -0.85 -2.32
N GLU A 278 -41.31 -1.82 -2.27
CA GLU A 278 -42.74 -1.57 -2.53
C GLU A 278 -43.61 -1.59 -1.27
N LEU A 279 -43.29 -2.43 -0.26
CA LEU A 279 -44.14 -2.62 0.92
C LEU A 279 -43.67 -1.90 2.19
N ASP A 280 -42.40 -1.50 2.28
CA ASP A 280 -41.79 -0.92 3.49
C ASP A 280 -41.97 -1.79 4.78
N ASP A 281 -42.27 -3.09 4.63
CA ASP A 281 -42.41 -4.02 5.76
C ASP A 281 -41.05 -4.61 6.15
N SER A 282 -40.39 -3.94 7.10
CA SER A 282 -39.09 -4.35 7.62
C SER A 282 -39.11 -5.78 8.19
N SER A 283 -40.21 -6.22 8.80
CA SER A 283 -40.30 -7.55 9.41
C SER A 283 -40.32 -8.66 8.36
N LEU A 284 -41.10 -8.48 7.30
CA LEU A 284 -41.20 -9.42 6.19
C LEU A 284 -39.89 -9.43 5.37
N MET A 285 -39.29 -8.26 5.15
CA MET A 285 -37.99 -8.13 4.49
C MET A 285 -36.90 -8.92 5.23
N GLU A 286 -36.84 -8.79 6.56
CA GLU A 286 -35.88 -9.55 7.38
C GLU A 286 -36.10 -11.06 7.25
N THR A 287 -37.35 -11.53 7.25
CA THR A 287 -37.65 -12.95 7.10
C THR A 287 -37.23 -13.50 5.72
N CYS A 288 -37.41 -12.72 4.66
CA CYS A 288 -36.99 -13.08 3.31
C CYS A 288 -35.45 -13.21 3.23
N TYR A 289 -34.72 -12.19 3.69
CA TYR A 289 -33.25 -12.24 3.66
C TYR A 289 -32.67 -13.29 4.60
N LYS A 290 -33.26 -13.54 5.78
CA LYS A 290 -32.85 -14.67 6.63
C LYS A 290 -33.02 -16.02 5.92
N SER A 291 -34.11 -16.18 5.17
CA SER A 291 -34.36 -17.41 4.39
C SER A 291 -33.38 -17.55 3.23
N ALA A 292 -33.05 -16.45 2.55
CA ALA A 292 -32.00 -16.41 1.52
C ALA A 292 -30.62 -16.75 2.10
N ILE A 293 -30.26 -16.18 3.26
CA ILE A 293 -29.01 -16.47 3.98
C ILE A 293 -28.93 -17.97 4.31
N ASN A 294 -30.01 -18.56 4.84
CA ASN A 294 -30.03 -19.98 5.15
C ASN A 294 -29.86 -20.86 3.91
N ALA A 295 -30.46 -20.48 2.78
CA ALA A 295 -30.31 -21.17 1.51
C ALA A 295 -28.88 -21.06 0.94
N TRP A 296 -28.26 -19.88 1.01
CA TRP A 296 -26.86 -19.70 0.63
C TRP A 296 -25.89 -20.50 1.51
N ILE A 297 -26.17 -20.60 2.82
CA ILE A 297 -25.40 -21.46 3.73
C ILE A 297 -25.58 -22.92 3.34
N ALA A 298 -26.81 -23.40 3.10
CA ALA A 298 -27.06 -24.79 2.70
C ALA A 298 -26.37 -25.16 1.37
N GLN A 299 -26.26 -24.20 0.45
CA GLN A 299 -25.53 -24.38 -0.81
C GLN A 299 -24.00 -24.43 -0.63
N GLY A 300 -23.47 -23.88 0.45
CA GLY A 300 -22.02 -23.78 0.70
C GLY A 300 -21.38 -22.45 0.28
N GLU A 301 -22.16 -21.45 -0.12
CA GLU A 301 -21.69 -20.16 -0.61
C GLU A 301 -21.83 -19.06 0.46
N LEU A 302 -20.98 -19.10 1.49
CA LEU A 302 -21.07 -18.19 2.64
C LEU A 302 -20.80 -16.73 2.27
N GLN A 303 -20.09 -16.47 1.18
CA GLN A 303 -19.85 -15.11 0.69
C GLN A 303 -21.16 -14.41 0.28
N ASN A 304 -22.06 -15.13 -0.40
CA ASN A 304 -23.38 -14.61 -0.79
C ASN A 304 -24.30 -14.45 0.43
N ALA A 305 -24.19 -15.35 1.42
CA ALA A 305 -24.87 -15.16 2.69
C ALA A 305 -24.40 -13.89 3.41
N PHE A 306 -23.10 -13.57 3.38
CA PHE A 306 -22.55 -12.40 4.03
C PHE A 306 -22.84 -11.07 3.33
N SER A 307 -22.99 -11.04 2.01
CA SER A 307 -23.41 -9.83 1.30
C SER A 307 -24.82 -9.41 1.68
N LEU A 308 -25.72 -10.37 1.98
CA LEU A 308 -27.06 -10.08 2.46
C LEU A 308 -27.07 -9.53 3.90
N LEU A 309 -26.08 -9.88 4.73
CA LEU A 309 -25.96 -9.33 6.08
C LEU A 309 -25.69 -7.82 6.09
N ASP A 310 -25.05 -7.28 5.03
CA ASP A 310 -24.83 -5.84 4.87
C ASP A 310 -26.13 -5.06 4.65
N LYS A 311 -27.24 -5.74 4.32
CA LYS A 311 -28.57 -5.13 4.17
C LYS A 311 -29.31 -4.93 5.51
N PHE A 312 -28.79 -5.46 6.62
CA PHE A 312 -29.36 -5.30 7.97
C PHE A 312 -28.66 -4.19 8.77
N GLU A 313 -29.37 -3.60 9.73
CA GLU A 313 -28.75 -2.73 10.73
C GLU A 313 -27.70 -3.49 11.57
N HIS A 314 -26.66 -2.80 12.04
CA HIS A 314 -25.51 -3.44 12.67
C HIS A 314 -25.88 -4.34 13.87
N ALA A 315 -26.78 -3.89 14.76
CA ALA A 315 -27.23 -4.69 15.90
C ALA A 315 -27.97 -5.97 15.47
N ARG A 316 -28.75 -5.89 14.39
CA ARG A 316 -29.50 -7.02 13.86
C ARG A 316 -28.60 -7.99 13.11
N MET A 317 -27.65 -7.48 12.33
CA MET A 317 -26.60 -8.26 11.66
C MET A 317 -25.85 -9.15 12.65
N ILE A 318 -25.46 -8.61 13.82
CA ILE A 318 -24.79 -9.37 14.88
C ILE A 318 -25.69 -10.53 15.37
N ALA A 319 -26.96 -10.25 15.65
CA ALA A 319 -27.90 -11.28 16.09
C ALA A 319 -28.12 -12.39 15.04
N VAL A 320 -28.15 -12.04 13.74
CA VAL A 320 -28.24 -13.03 12.66
C VAL A 320 -26.95 -13.85 12.55
N LEU A 321 -25.78 -13.22 12.69
CA LEU A 321 -24.49 -13.93 12.70
C LEU A 321 -24.43 -14.96 13.83
N GLU A 322 -24.88 -14.61 15.03
CA GLU A 322 -24.98 -15.57 16.14
C GLU A 322 -25.90 -16.75 15.79
N GLU A 323 -27.10 -16.47 15.24
CA GLU A 323 -28.12 -17.46 14.87
C GLU A 323 -27.61 -18.47 13.81
N ILE A 324 -26.85 -18.00 12.81
CA ILE A 324 -26.38 -18.85 11.70
C ILE A 324 -25.10 -19.64 12.02
N THR A 325 -24.42 -19.33 13.13
CA THR A 325 -23.13 -19.97 13.50
C THR A 325 -23.22 -21.49 13.50
N GLU A 326 -24.27 -22.04 14.12
CA GLU A 326 -24.47 -23.50 14.18
C GLU A 326 -24.77 -24.10 12.81
N LYS A 327 -25.47 -23.38 11.93
CA LYS A 327 -25.75 -23.85 10.56
C LYS A 327 -24.48 -23.88 9.71
N ILE A 328 -23.62 -22.88 9.86
CA ILE A 328 -22.30 -22.86 9.22
C ILE A 328 -21.43 -24.01 9.74
N ALA A 329 -21.49 -24.28 11.05
CA ALA A 329 -20.76 -25.37 11.66
C ALA A 329 -21.24 -26.75 11.17
N GLN A 330 -22.55 -26.91 10.93
CA GLN A 330 -23.16 -28.11 10.34
C GLN A 330 -22.76 -28.29 8.87
N LEU A 331 -22.88 -27.23 8.05
CA LEU A 331 -22.41 -27.24 6.67
C LEU A 331 -20.95 -27.72 6.58
N ALA A 332 -20.08 -27.21 7.46
CA ALA A 332 -18.68 -27.62 7.46
C ALA A 332 -18.49 -29.10 7.80
N ASP A 333 -19.32 -29.68 8.67
CA ASP A 333 -19.32 -31.13 8.91
C ASP A 333 -19.81 -31.88 7.65
N ASP A 334 -20.90 -31.44 7.01
CA ASP A 334 -21.47 -32.07 5.81
C ASP A 334 -20.48 -32.07 4.63
N LEU A 335 -19.82 -30.94 4.38
CA LEU A 335 -18.77 -30.83 3.36
C LEU A 335 -17.58 -31.77 3.66
N CYS A 336 -17.27 -31.98 4.94
CA CYS A 336 -16.23 -32.90 5.34
C CYS A 336 -16.64 -34.37 5.24
N GLU A 337 -17.92 -34.71 5.39
CA GLU A 337 -18.46 -36.03 5.11
C GLU A 337 -18.39 -36.37 3.62
N ASN A 338 -18.54 -35.36 2.75
CA ASN A 338 -18.36 -35.48 1.29
C ASN A 338 -16.90 -35.41 0.82
N ASP A 339 -15.93 -35.51 1.74
CA ASP A 339 -14.47 -35.45 1.50
C ASP A 339 -13.96 -34.12 0.88
N GLN A 340 -14.75 -33.05 0.97
CA GLN A 340 -14.43 -31.70 0.49
C GLN A 340 -13.77 -30.84 1.59
N ASN A 341 -12.80 -31.41 2.32
CA ASN A 341 -12.19 -30.79 3.50
C ASN A 341 -11.52 -29.42 3.21
N GLU A 342 -10.89 -29.23 2.05
CA GLU A 342 -10.27 -27.94 1.67
C GLU A 342 -11.31 -26.86 1.38
N TYR A 343 -12.45 -27.23 0.77
CA TYR A 343 -13.54 -26.30 0.52
C TYR A 343 -14.21 -25.90 1.85
N ALA A 344 -14.48 -26.87 2.72
CA ALA A 344 -14.98 -26.60 4.07
C ALA A 344 -14.04 -25.69 4.88
N LYS A 345 -12.72 -25.88 4.76
CA LYS A 345 -11.71 -24.99 5.34
C LYS A 345 -11.86 -23.56 4.80
N SER A 346 -11.92 -23.38 3.47
CA SER A 346 -12.05 -22.06 2.87
C SER A 346 -13.31 -21.32 3.31
N GLN A 347 -14.45 -22.02 3.38
CA GLN A 347 -15.72 -21.43 3.80
C GLN A 347 -15.66 -20.95 5.26
N LEU A 348 -15.13 -21.76 6.19
CA LEU A 348 -14.99 -21.36 7.60
C LEU A 348 -14.02 -20.18 7.80
N TYR A 349 -13.00 -20.04 6.96
CA TYR A 349 -12.04 -18.94 7.08
C TYR A 349 -12.66 -17.60 6.69
N LEU A 350 -13.61 -17.59 5.75
CA LEU A 350 -14.39 -16.38 5.43
C LEU A 350 -15.17 -15.89 6.66
N CYS A 351 -15.62 -16.81 7.52
CA CYS A 351 -16.34 -16.46 8.75
C CYS A 351 -15.44 -15.75 9.76
N PHE A 352 -14.18 -16.17 9.90
CA PHE A 352 -13.31 -15.65 10.96
C PHE A 352 -13.14 -14.13 10.91
N GLN A 353 -12.88 -13.56 9.74
CA GLN A 353 -12.73 -12.11 9.60
C GLN A 353 -14.03 -11.38 9.96
N ARG A 354 -15.18 -11.92 9.52
CA ARG A 354 -16.48 -11.28 9.70
C ARG A 354 -16.95 -11.33 11.16
N TYR A 355 -16.83 -12.49 11.80
CA TYR A 355 -17.18 -12.68 13.22
C TYR A 355 -16.23 -11.93 14.16
N GLN A 356 -14.94 -11.82 13.80
CA GLN A 356 -13.98 -11.03 14.58
C GLN A 356 -14.30 -9.53 14.54
N LYS A 357 -14.66 -8.99 13.35
CA LYS A 357 -15.13 -7.60 13.22
C LYS A 357 -16.42 -7.34 14.01
N ALA A 358 -17.30 -8.34 14.11
CA ALA A 358 -18.53 -8.27 14.88
C ALA A 358 -18.34 -8.50 16.40
N GLY A 359 -17.13 -8.84 16.87
CA GLY A 359 -16.84 -9.10 18.29
C GLY A 359 -17.41 -10.42 18.83
N LEU A 360 -17.76 -11.38 17.96
CA LEU A 360 -18.43 -12.63 18.33
C LEU A 360 -17.45 -13.76 18.69
N PHE A 361 -16.67 -13.58 19.75
CA PHE A 361 -15.59 -14.50 20.12
C PHE A 361 -16.06 -15.90 20.54
N GLU A 362 -17.21 -16.02 21.21
CA GLU A 362 -17.77 -17.34 21.56
C GLU A 362 -18.18 -18.13 20.32
N SER A 363 -18.78 -17.46 19.34
CA SER A 363 -19.13 -18.05 18.04
C SER A 363 -17.88 -18.44 17.25
N LEU A 364 -16.81 -17.62 17.31
CA LEU A 364 -15.51 -17.96 16.71
C LEU A 364 -14.91 -19.24 17.31
N GLN A 365 -15.08 -19.49 18.61
CA GLN A 365 -14.61 -20.74 19.23
C GLN A 365 -15.34 -21.96 18.67
N VAL A 366 -16.65 -21.86 18.42
CA VAL A 366 -17.44 -22.94 17.82
C VAL A 366 -16.91 -23.27 16.41
N LEU A 367 -16.75 -22.26 15.57
CA LEU A 367 -16.23 -22.42 14.20
C LEU A 367 -14.77 -22.89 14.20
N GLY A 368 -13.94 -22.35 15.10
CA GLY A 368 -12.54 -22.74 15.24
C GLY A 368 -12.37 -24.20 15.65
N ARG A 369 -13.23 -24.74 16.52
CA ARG A 369 -13.24 -26.19 16.81
C ARG A 369 -13.51 -27.04 15.57
N LYS A 370 -14.41 -26.59 14.69
CA LYS A 370 -14.64 -27.26 13.40
C LYS A 370 -13.41 -27.19 12.52
N VAL A 371 -12.80 -26.01 12.35
CA VAL A 371 -11.54 -25.85 11.59
C VAL A 371 -10.45 -26.80 12.10
N VAL A 372 -10.26 -26.93 13.42
CA VAL A 372 -9.28 -27.88 14.00
C VAL A 372 -9.57 -29.31 13.55
N LYS A 373 -10.83 -29.75 13.59
CA LYS A 373 -11.24 -31.10 13.13
C LYS A 373 -10.91 -31.31 11.64
N ILE A 374 -11.15 -30.30 10.81
CA ILE A 374 -10.86 -30.32 9.36
C ILE A 374 -9.36 -30.36 9.10
N LEU A 375 -8.59 -29.49 9.76
CA LEU A 375 -7.13 -29.43 9.65
C LEU A 375 -6.49 -30.76 10.05
N LYS A 376 -7.02 -31.46 11.07
CA LYS A 376 -6.57 -32.82 11.42
C LYS A 376 -6.82 -33.84 10.30
N ARG A 377 -7.97 -33.76 9.61
CA ARG A 377 -8.26 -34.63 8.46
C ARG A 377 -7.33 -34.34 7.28
N ILE A 378 -7.11 -33.06 6.96
CA ILE A 378 -6.16 -32.63 5.93
C ILE A 378 -4.74 -33.09 6.28
N LEU A 379 -4.34 -32.92 7.55
CA LEU A 379 -3.03 -33.36 8.06
C LEU A 379 -2.84 -34.87 7.89
N LEU A 380 -3.86 -35.67 8.25
CA LEU A 380 -3.82 -37.12 8.06
C LEU A 380 -3.64 -37.49 6.58
N LYS A 381 -4.44 -36.88 5.69
CA LYS A 381 -4.39 -37.11 4.23
C LYS A 381 -3.02 -36.73 3.65
N ASN A 382 -2.42 -35.63 4.12
CA ASN A 382 -1.09 -35.20 3.69
C ASN A 382 0.02 -36.15 4.17
N LEU A 383 -0.12 -36.70 5.38
CA LEU A 383 0.81 -37.71 5.90
C LEU A 383 0.68 -39.05 5.16
N GLU A 384 -0.54 -39.50 4.83
CA GLU A 384 -0.79 -40.69 4.01
C GLU A 384 -0.22 -40.55 2.59
N ASN A 385 -0.29 -39.35 2.02
CA ASN A 385 0.29 -39.03 0.71
C ASN A 385 1.82 -38.83 0.72
N ASN A 386 2.48 -39.00 1.88
CA ASN A 386 3.90 -38.73 2.08
C ASN A 386 4.34 -37.29 1.74
N ASP A 387 3.42 -36.31 1.77
CA ASP A 387 3.73 -34.89 1.57
C ASP A 387 4.03 -34.18 2.90
N VAL A 388 5.23 -34.46 3.40
CA VAL A 388 5.69 -34.03 4.73
C VAL A 388 5.82 -32.50 4.85
N ASN A 389 6.04 -31.77 3.76
CA ASN A 389 6.15 -30.31 3.81
C ASN A 389 4.76 -29.67 3.97
N THR A 390 3.78 -30.14 3.21
CA THR A 390 2.39 -29.66 3.30
C THR A 390 1.77 -30.08 4.63
N ALA A 391 2.05 -31.30 5.11
CA ALA A 391 1.65 -31.75 6.44
C ALA A 391 2.20 -30.84 7.56
N ARG A 392 3.46 -30.38 7.45
CA ARG A 392 4.03 -29.42 8.41
C ARG A 392 3.32 -28.08 8.38
N LEU A 393 2.99 -27.55 7.19
CA LEU A 393 2.23 -26.31 7.07
C LEU A 393 0.84 -26.43 7.69
N THR A 394 0.13 -27.54 7.46
CA THR A 394 -1.17 -27.80 8.08
C THR A 394 -1.07 -27.89 9.60
N TYR A 395 0.03 -28.44 10.12
CA TYR A 395 0.28 -28.48 11.56
C TYR A 395 0.54 -27.10 12.16
N ASP A 396 1.41 -26.30 11.53
CA ASP A 396 1.69 -24.93 11.97
C ASP A 396 0.40 -24.07 11.94
N GLU A 397 -0.43 -24.26 10.91
CA GLU A 397 -1.76 -23.64 10.80
C GLU A 397 -2.69 -24.07 11.95
N LEU A 398 -2.72 -25.36 12.27
CA LEU A 398 -3.51 -25.90 13.39
C LEU A 398 -3.07 -25.34 14.75
N THR A 399 -1.76 -25.16 14.99
CA THR A 399 -1.27 -24.52 16.22
C THR A 399 -1.66 -23.05 16.31
N ASN A 400 -1.62 -22.33 15.18
CA ASN A 400 -2.04 -20.94 15.16
C ASN A 400 -3.52 -20.79 15.50
N ILE A 401 -4.40 -21.68 15.01
CA ILE A 401 -5.83 -21.66 15.34
C ILE A 401 -6.07 -21.89 16.84
N TRP A 402 -5.34 -22.83 17.46
CA TRP A 402 -5.44 -23.05 18.91
C TRP A 402 -5.03 -21.81 19.72
N GLU A 403 -3.93 -21.16 19.35
CA GLU A 403 -3.42 -19.96 20.04
C GLU A 403 -4.30 -18.73 19.79
N THR A 404 -4.74 -18.51 18.55
CA THR A 404 -5.44 -17.27 18.14
C THR A 404 -6.85 -17.19 18.73
N TYR A 405 -7.53 -18.34 18.85
CA TYR A 405 -8.94 -18.39 19.28
C TYR A 405 -9.14 -19.03 20.66
N ASP A 406 -8.05 -19.22 21.42
CA ASP A 406 -8.04 -19.81 22.77
C ASP A 406 -8.79 -21.15 22.84
N ILE A 407 -8.52 -22.01 21.85
CA ILE A 407 -9.11 -23.34 21.77
C ILE A 407 -8.16 -24.32 22.46
N PRO A 408 -8.65 -25.15 23.40
CA PRO A 408 -7.79 -26.10 24.11
C PRO A 408 -7.10 -27.05 23.13
N SER A 409 -5.78 -27.13 23.24
CA SER A 409 -4.97 -28.02 22.41
C SER A 409 -5.28 -29.48 22.72
N GLU A 410 -5.39 -30.28 21.67
CA GLU A 410 -5.65 -31.72 21.78
C GLU A 410 -4.37 -32.51 21.50
N ASN A 411 -4.28 -33.74 22.03
CA ASN A 411 -3.12 -34.60 21.77
C ASN A 411 -3.04 -34.97 20.27
N ILE A 412 -1.90 -34.66 19.65
CA ILE A 412 -1.57 -34.93 18.24
C ILE A 412 -0.23 -35.64 18.07
N ASP A 413 0.24 -36.31 19.12
CA ASP A 413 1.54 -37.00 19.17
C ASP A 413 1.70 -38.03 18.04
N ASP A 414 0.63 -38.74 17.65
CA ASP A 414 0.66 -39.72 16.54
C ASP A 414 0.96 -39.03 15.19
N PHE A 415 0.36 -37.86 14.94
CA PHE A 415 0.62 -37.09 13.72
C PHE A 415 2.05 -36.57 13.68
N LEU A 416 2.54 -36.03 14.80
CA LEU A 416 3.90 -35.54 14.95
C LEU A 416 4.92 -36.68 14.83
N TYR A 417 4.61 -37.86 15.37
CA TYR A 417 5.45 -39.04 15.24
C TYR A 417 5.58 -39.49 13.78
N ARG A 418 4.45 -39.64 13.07
CA ARG A 418 4.46 -40.01 11.64
C ARG A 418 5.22 -38.97 10.80
N MET A 419 5.02 -37.68 11.09
CA MET A 419 5.70 -36.60 10.39
C MET A 419 7.22 -36.63 10.63
N ALA A 420 7.65 -36.78 11.89
CA ALA A 420 9.07 -36.88 12.25
C ALA A 420 9.72 -38.10 11.61
N LYS A 421 9.05 -39.25 11.62
CA LYS A 421 9.51 -40.48 10.96
C LYS A 421 9.72 -40.28 9.46
N LEU A 422 8.76 -39.66 8.77
CA LEU A 422 8.90 -39.36 7.34
C LEU A 422 10.03 -38.36 7.04
N PHE A 423 10.28 -37.37 7.91
CA PHE A 423 11.44 -36.48 7.77
C PHE A 423 12.77 -37.21 7.94
N ILE A 424 12.85 -38.16 8.87
CA ILE A 424 14.04 -39.03 9.06
C ILE A 424 14.26 -39.91 7.83
N GLU A 425 13.20 -40.52 7.28
CA GLU A 425 13.28 -41.34 6.05
C GLU A 425 13.72 -40.52 4.82
N LYS A 426 13.25 -39.27 4.71
CA LYS A 426 13.68 -38.31 3.66
C LYS A 426 15.04 -37.66 3.92
N ARG A 427 15.73 -38.01 5.01
CA ARG A 427 17.06 -37.50 5.42
C ARG A 427 17.10 -36.01 5.76
N ASP A 428 15.98 -35.42 6.14
CA ASP A 428 15.89 -34.03 6.60
C ASP A 428 15.91 -33.99 8.14
N PHE A 429 17.08 -34.30 8.70
CA PHE A 429 17.26 -34.51 10.15
C PHE A 429 16.99 -33.24 10.97
N LEU A 430 17.25 -32.06 10.42
CA LEU A 430 17.00 -30.77 11.07
C LEU A 430 15.50 -30.54 11.31
N LYS A 431 14.66 -30.87 10.33
CA LYS A 431 13.21 -30.75 10.47
C LYS A 431 12.64 -31.80 11.43
N ALA A 432 13.18 -33.01 11.43
CA ALA A 432 12.84 -34.03 12.42
C ALA A 432 13.19 -33.56 13.85
N GLU A 433 14.37 -32.96 14.03
CA GLU A 433 14.84 -32.43 15.32
C GLU A 433 13.99 -31.25 15.84
N GLY A 434 13.37 -30.47 14.95
CA GLY A 434 12.40 -29.45 15.32
C GLY A 434 11.02 -29.97 15.76
N ILE A 435 10.67 -31.22 15.38
CA ILE A 435 9.35 -31.82 15.65
C ILE A 435 9.39 -32.75 16.87
N ILE A 436 10.47 -33.52 17.05
CA ILE A 436 10.61 -34.48 18.15
C ILE A 436 10.33 -33.84 19.54
N PRO A 437 10.88 -32.65 19.89
CA PRO A 437 10.62 -32.03 21.19
C PRO A 437 9.17 -31.59 21.40
N LYS A 438 8.38 -31.45 20.33
CA LYS A 438 6.97 -31.03 20.38
C LYS A 438 6.01 -32.18 20.67
N ILE A 439 6.49 -33.43 20.66
CA ILE A 439 5.72 -34.62 21.03
C ILE A 439 5.66 -34.69 22.56
N ASN A 440 4.48 -34.78 23.17
CA ASN A 440 4.36 -34.83 24.62
C ASN A 440 4.80 -36.18 25.21
N SER A 441 4.60 -37.27 24.46
CA SER A 441 4.99 -38.64 24.84
C SER A 441 6.50 -38.86 24.81
N THR A 442 7.11 -38.98 26.00
CA THR A 442 8.55 -39.28 26.18
C THR A 442 9.00 -40.59 25.50
N PRO A 443 8.22 -41.69 25.53
CA PRO A 443 8.57 -42.92 24.81
C PRO A 443 8.73 -42.72 23.30
N LEU A 444 7.81 -41.98 22.66
CA LEU A 444 7.86 -41.70 21.22
C LEU A 444 9.03 -40.78 20.85
N GLN A 445 9.36 -39.82 21.72
CA GLN A 445 10.56 -38.99 21.55
C GLN A 445 11.84 -39.83 21.56
N ILE A 446 11.98 -40.75 22.52
CA ILE A 446 13.15 -41.63 22.64
C ILE A 446 13.26 -42.53 21.40
N GLU A 447 12.14 -43.11 20.95
CA GLU A 447 12.10 -43.97 19.76
C GLU A 447 12.56 -43.23 18.49
N LEU A 448 12.01 -42.04 18.23
CA LEU A 448 12.39 -41.24 17.06
C LEU A 448 13.84 -40.74 17.13
N THR A 449 14.32 -40.38 18.33
CA THR A 449 15.70 -39.94 18.52
C THR A 449 16.68 -41.08 18.24
N ASN A 450 16.36 -42.30 18.67
CA ASN A 450 17.14 -43.49 18.36
C ASN A 450 17.12 -43.81 16.86
N LEU A 451 15.93 -43.78 16.23
CA LEU A 451 15.76 -44.05 14.79
C LEU A 451 16.53 -43.04 13.92
N ARG A 452 16.53 -41.76 14.32
CA ARG A 452 17.37 -40.70 13.72
C ARG A 452 18.86 -41.02 13.85
N MET A 453 19.32 -41.31 15.07
CA MET A 453 20.74 -41.59 15.33
C MET A 453 21.24 -42.82 14.55
N GLU A 454 20.43 -43.88 14.44
CA GLU A 454 20.77 -45.07 13.68
C GLU A 454 20.85 -44.80 12.17
N THR A 455 19.89 -44.06 11.62
CA THR A 455 19.87 -43.72 10.19
C THR A 455 21.01 -42.76 9.80
N GLU A 456 21.30 -41.77 10.66
CA GLU A 456 22.42 -40.84 10.49
C GLU A 456 23.78 -41.58 10.56
N LYS A 457 23.97 -42.50 11.51
CA LYS A 457 25.18 -43.33 11.62
C LYS A 457 25.40 -44.23 10.40
N LYS A 458 24.34 -44.90 9.90
CA LYS A 458 24.44 -45.74 8.69
C LYS A 458 24.91 -44.96 7.46
N ILE A 459 24.49 -43.69 7.32
CA ILE A 459 24.93 -42.82 6.23
C ILE A 459 26.39 -42.41 6.40
N GLN A 460 26.81 -42.03 7.62
CA GLN A 460 28.20 -41.68 7.92
C GLN A 460 29.16 -42.86 7.70
N GLU A 461 28.74 -44.09 7.99
CA GLU A 461 29.53 -45.31 7.74
C GLU A 461 29.69 -45.62 6.24
N LEU A 462 28.66 -45.37 5.42
CA LEU A 462 28.74 -45.53 3.96
C LEU A 462 29.69 -44.51 3.31
N ILE A 463 29.71 -43.27 3.81
CA ILE A 463 30.65 -42.22 3.37
C ILE A 463 32.08 -42.59 3.77
N ARG A 464 32.30 -43.02 5.02
CA ARG A 464 33.62 -43.45 5.52
C ARG A 464 34.21 -44.63 4.75
N LYS A 465 33.40 -45.62 4.33
CA LYS A 465 33.90 -46.77 3.56
C LYS A 465 34.48 -46.37 2.19
N GLY A 466 33.90 -45.36 1.52
CA GLY A 466 34.41 -44.86 0.24
C GLY A 466 35.71 -44.05 0.37
N GLU A 467 35.91 -43.35 1.50
CA GLU A 467 37.11 -42.53 1.75
C GLU A 467 38.32 -43.35 2.25
N ILE A 468 38.07 -44.45 2.96
CA ILE A 468 39.13 -45.30 3.55
C ILE A 468 39.93 -46.09 2.48
N GLU A 469 39.29 -46.50 1.38
CA GLU A 469 39.97 -47.19 0.26
C GLU A 469 40.93 -46.27 -0.52
N ASP A 470 40.63 -44.98 -0.62
CA ASP A 470 41.48 -44.01 -1.34
C ASP A 470 42.65 -43.51 -0.46
N LEU A 471 42.45 -43.45 0.86
CA LEU A 471 43.46 -43.04 1.84
C LEU A 471 44.56 -44.10 2.07
N THR A 472 44.23 -45.40 1.96
CA THR A 472 45.19 -46.50 2.21
C THR A 472 46.23 -46.65 1.10
N ASN A 473 45.92 -46.26 -0.14
CA ASN A 473 46.89 -46.24 -1.24
C ASN A 473 47.82 -45.02 -1.18
N LYS A 474 47.32 -43.87 -0.73
CA LYS A 474 48.10 -42.62 -0.61
C LYS A 474 49.07 -42.63 0.57
N THR A 475 48.73 -43.30 1.66
CA THR A 475 49.57 -43.39 2.88
C THR A 475 50.87 -44.18 2.65
N LYS A 476 50.86 -45.27 1.87
CA LYS A 476 52.08 -46.04 1.56
C LYS A 476 53.13 -45.26 0.77
N ILE A 477 52.71 -44.31 -0.06
CA ILE A 477 53.62 -43.45 -0.85
C ILE A 477 54.21 -42.35 0.05
N LEU A 478 53.41 -41.84 0.99
CA LEU A 478 53.82 -40.80 1.94
C LEU A 478 54.87 -41.29 2.95
N ASP A 479 54.73 -42.52 3.46
CA ASP A 479 55.67 -43.06 4.45
C ASP A 479 57.10 -43.24 3.91
N GLY A 480 57.25 -43.61 2.63
CA GLY A 480 58.55 -43.69 1.96
C GLY A 480 59.22 -42.33 1.73
N TYR A 481 58.43 -41.28 1.50
CA TYR A 481 58.92 -39.92 1.31
C TYR A 481 59.37 -39.26 2.64
N ILE A 482 58.65 -39.53 3.73
CA ILE A 482 58.93 -38.97 5.07
C ILE A 482 60.29 -39.46 5.62
N LEU A 483 60.64 -40.73 5.39
CA LEU A 483 61.90 -41.31 5.87
C LEU A 483 63.13 -40.68 5.17
N PHE A 484 63.04 -40.43 3.87
CA PHE A 484 64.10 -39.81 3.07
C PHE A 484 64.34 -38.33 3.43
N GLU A 485 63.29 -37.55 3.66
CA GLU A 485 63.42 -36.13 4.02
C GLU A 485 64.06 -35.94 5.41
N ARG A 486 63.81 -36.86 6.36
CA ARG A 486 64.32 -36.75 7.74
C ARG A 486 65.85 -36.81 7.81
N GLU A 487 66.50 -37.66 7.02
CA GLU A 487 67.97 -37.78 6.98
C GLU A 487 68.64 -36.53 6.38
N ARG A 488 67.99 -35.89 5.39
CA ARG A 488 68.50 -34.69 4.73
C ARG A 488 68.48 -33.45 5.64
N PHE A 489 67.55 -33.37 6.59
CA PHE A 489 67.48 -32.26 7.54
C PHE A 489 68.54 -32.31 8.62
N GLN A 490 68.88 -33.50 9.11
CA GLN A 490 69.94 -33.68 10.11
C GLN A 490 71.27 -33.16 9.57
N GLN A 491 71.63 -33.51 8.33
CA GLN A 491 72.87 -33.06 7.68
C GLN A 491 72.96 -31.53 7.47
N ARG A 492 71.82 -30.85 7.28
CA ARG A 492 71.80 -29.38 7.09
C ARG A 492 72.05 -28.62 8.39
N ILE A 493 71.60 -29.15 9.53
CA ILE A 493 71.81 -28.54 10.84
C ILE A 493 73.28 -28.67 11.28
N ASP A 494 73.89 -29.83 11.04
CA ASP A 494 75.31 -30.05 11.37
C ASP A 494 76.24 -29.14 10.54
N ASN A 495 75.87 -28.80 9.31
CA ASN A 495 76.60 -27.85 8.47
C ASN A 495 76.48 -26.39 8.95
N LEU A 496 75.42 -26.04 9.67
CA LEU A 496 75.21 -24.68 10.16
C LEU A 496 76.00 -24.37 11.43
N GLN A 497 76.14 -25.35 12.32
CA GLN A 497 77.00 -25.20 13.50
C GLN A 497 78.45 -24.89 13.11
N LYS A 498 78.94 -25.51 12.03
CA LYS A 498 80.28 -25.25 11.48
C LYS A 498 80.45 -23.85 10.87
N LEU A 499 79.36 -23.19 10.47
CA LEU A 499 79.39 -21.84 9.87
C LEU A 499 79.41 -20.72 10.93
N THR A 500 79.08 -21.03 12.19
CA THR A 500 78.97 -20.05 13.29
C THR A 500 80.22 -19.95 14.17
N GLU A 501 81.29 -20.67 13.85
CA GLU A 501 82.56 -20.66 14.59
C GLU A 501 83.49 -19.54 14.06
N GLY A 502 83.45 -18.35 14.66
CA GLY A 502 84.40 -17.24 14.41
C GLY A 502 83.77 -15.84 14.53
N THR A 503 84.60 -14.82 14.82
CA THR A 503 84.23 -13.40 14.76
C THR A 503 84.13 -12.93 13.30
N LEU A 504 83.01 -12.31 12.92
CA LEU A 504 82.68 -11.97 11.52
C LEU A 504 82.42 -10.48 11.33
N ASN A 505 82.66 -9.97 10.12
CA ASN A 505 82.29 -8.62 9.71
C ASN A 505 80.75 -8.47 9.57
N GLU A 506 80.21 -7.26 9.72
CA GLU A 506 78.74 -7.00 9.76
C GLU A 506 77.96 -7.55 8.55
N GLU A 507 78.53 -7.54 7.34
CA GLU A 507 77.87 -8.11 6.15
C GLU A 507 77.71 -9.63 6.23
N ASP A 508 78.71 -10.33 6.74
CA ASP A 508 78.70 -11.79 6.86
C ASP A 508 77.81 -12.24 8.02
N PHE A 509 77.78 -11.45 9.09
CA PHE A 509 76.85 -11.62 10.20
C PHE A 509 75.39 -11.60 9.74
N SER A 510 74.98 -10.58 8.96
CA SER A 510 73.60 -10.48 8.46
C SER A 510 73.22 -11.60 7.47
N LYS A 511 74.18 -12.05 6.65
CA LYS A 511 73.95 -13.16 5.70
C LYS A 511 73.72 -14.48 6.43
N ILE A 512 74.50 -14.77 7.47
CA ILE A 512 74.39 -16.00 8.27
C ILE A 512 73.12 -15.97 9.12
N GLU A 513 72.82 -14.84 9.77
CA GLU A 513 71.59 -14.61 10.51
C GLU A 513 70.34 -14.89 9.66
N LYS A 514 70.24 -14.32 8.45
CA LYS A 514 69.11 -14.55 7.54
C LYS A 514 68.95 -16.01 7.17
N LYS A 515 70.06 -16.72 6.91
CA LYS A 515 70.04 -18.15 6.55
C LYS A 515 69.52 -19.01 7.71
N ILE A 516 69.98 -18.75 8.93
CA ILE A 516 69.55 -19.51 10.11
C ILE A 516 68.07 -19.23 10.42
N ILE A 517 67.62 -17.96 10.37
CA ILE A 517 66.21 -17.59 10.58
C ILE A 517 65.28 -18.21 9.54
N GLN A 518 65.65 -18.16 8.25
CA GLN A 518 64.85 -18.77 7.17
C GLN A 518 64.69 -20.27 7.41
N MET A 519 65.77 -20.95 7.78
CA MET A 519 65.73 -22.39 8.01
C MET A 519 64.95 -22.76 9.27
N ALA A 520 65.09 -22.00 10.37
CA ALA A 520 64.35 -22.24 11.60
C ALA A 520 62.83 -22.02 11.41
N LYS A 521 62.43 -20.94 10.72
CA LYS A 521 61.02 -20.70 10.33
C LYS A 521 60.48 -21.78 9.40
N TRP A 522 61.30 -22.25 8.47
CA TRP A 522 60.95 -23.36 7.59
C TRP A 522 60.62 -24.62 8.40
N PHE A 523 61.48 -25.01 9.34
CA PHE A 523 61.21 -26.16 10.22
C PHE A 523 59.98 -25.99 11.11
N THR A 524 59.72 -24.78 11.63
CA THR A 524 58.50 -24.49 12.39
C THR A 524 57.24 -24.65 11.54
N LYS A 525 57.25 -24.16 10.29
CA LYS A 525 56.11 -24.28 9.36
C LYS A 525 55.74 -25.74 9.07
N TYR A 526 56.72 -26.64 9.07
CA TYR A 526 56.53 -28.07 8.83
C TYR A 526 56.38 -28.91 10.11
N GLY A 527 56.18 -28.29 11.29
CA GLY A 527 55.90 -29.01 12.54
C GLY A 527 57.08 -29.77 13.15
N GLN A 528 58.30 -29.57 12.67
CA GLN A 528 59.51 -30.25 13.16
C GLN A 528 60.18 -29.46 14.28
N VAL A 529 59.58 -29.52 15.48
CA VAL A 529 59.94 -28.69 16.64
C VAL A 529 61.37 -28.90 17.12
N SER A 530 61.90 -30.14 17.09
CA SER A 530 63.27 -30.43 17.53
C SER A 530 64.33 -29.76 16.66
N PHE A 531 64.13 -29.78 15.33
CA PHE A 531 65.04 -29.18 14.36
C PHE A 531 64.98 -27.66 14.35
N SER A 532 63.78 -27.10 14.49
CA SER A 532 63.60 -25.66 14.69
C SER A 532 64.30 -25.19 15.97
N THR A 533 64.13 -25.92 17.08
CA THR A 533 64.76 -25.59 18.37
C THR A 533 66.28 -25.52 18.26
N ASN A 534 66.92 -26.50 17.60
CA ASN A 534 68.36 -26.51 17.43
C ASN A 534 68.87 -25.34 16.58
N ALA A 535 68.17 -25.00 15.49
CA ALA A 535 68.54 -23.86 14.65
C ALA A 535 68.41 -22.52 15.40
N TRP A 536 67.37 -22.36 16.24
CA TRP A 536 67.21 -21.17 17.07
C TRP A 536 68.29 -21.05 18.15
N LEU A 537 68.69 -22.14 18.82
CA LEU A 537 69.76 -22.11 19.82
C LEU A 537 71.09 -21.64 19.22
N VAL A 538 71.45 -22.15 18.04
CA VAL A 538 72.66 -21.75 17.29
C VAL A 538 72.64 -20.25 16.97
N LEU A 539 71.48 -19.68 16.60
CA LEU A 539 71.35 -18.25 16.34
C LEU A 539 71.56 -17.40 17.60
N LEU A 540 71.02 -17.83 18.74
CA LEU A 540 71.12 -17.07 19.99
C LEU A 540 72.55 -17.08 20.55
N ASP A 541 73.25 -18.21 20.45
CA ASP A 541 74.68 -18.28 20.77
C ASP A 541 75.51 -17.38 19.84
N PHE A 542 75.16 -17.33 18.55
CA PHE A 542 75.79 -16.44 17.58
C PHE A 542 75.60 -14.95 17.93
N TYR A 543 74.44 -14.55 18.47
CA TYR A 543 74.20 -13.19 18.94
C TYR A 543 75.01 -12.82 20.18
N LEU A 544 75.16 -13.75 21.13
CA LEU A 544 75.96 -13.53 22.35
C LEU A 544 77.45 -13.37 22.03
N ASN A 545 77.98 -14.21 21.14
CA ASN A 545 79.41 -14.21 20.80
C ASN A 545 79.86 -12.95 20.04
N ASN A 546 78.92 -12.17 19.48
CA ASN A 546 79.20 -10.95 18.69
C ASN A 546 78.63 -9.67 19.35
N GLU A 547 78.34 -9.69 20.66
CA GLU A 547 77.84 -8.53 21.43
C GLU A 547 76.50 -7.92 20.94
N GLN A 548 75.69 -8.67 20.17
CA GLN A 548 74.38 -8.23 19.63
C GLN A 548 73.20 -8.61 20.56
N ILE A 549 73.35 -8.37 21.86
CA ILE A 549 72.45 -8.89 22.91
C ILE A 549 70.99 -8.49 22.73
N PHE A 550 70.71 -7.31 22.17
CA PHE A 550 69.32 -6.87 21.97
C PHE A 550 68.54 -7.72 20.95
N ARG A 551 69.21 -8.36 19.98
CA ARG A 551 68.56 -9.24 18.99
C ARG A 551 68.09 -10.57 19.58
N ILE A 552 68.54 -10.90 20.79
CA ILE A 552 68.08 -12.08 21.54
C ILE A 552 66.61 -11.91 21.93
N LEU A 553 66.17 -10.71 22.33
CA LEU A 553 64.77 -10.45 22.73
C LEU A 553 63.77 -10.78 21.61
N GLU A 554 64.15 -10.53 20.36
CA GLU A 554 63.29 -10.77 19.20
C GLU A 554 63.16 -12.27 18.85
N ASN A 555 64.17 -13.08 19.16
CA ASN A 555 64.28 -14.45 18.64
C ASN A 555 64.19 -15.54 19.71
N VAL A 556 64.40 -15.22 20.99
CA VAL A 556 64.37 -16.18 22.11
C VAL A 556 62.97 -16.77 22.37
N LEU A 557 61.92 -16.02 22.03
CA LEU A 557 60.53 -16.48 22.12
C LEU A 557 60.19 -17.59 21.11
N ASN A 558 61.01 -17.80 20.08
CA ASN A 558 60.80 -18.88 19.11
C ASN A 558 61.24 -20.26 19.64
N LEU A 559 61.95 -20.30 20.77
CA LEU A 559 62.30 -21.56 21.45
C LEU A 559 61.14 -22.09 22.29
N PRO A 560 60.93 -23.42 22.38
CA PRO A 560 60.03 -24.02 23.37
C PRO A 560 60.47 -23.69 24.81
N GLU A 561 59.53 -23.71 25.75
CA GLU A 561 59.69 -23.21 27.12
C GLU A 561 60.90 -23.81 27.87
N LYS A 562 61.07 -25.14 27.82
CA LYS A 562 62.16 -25.85 28.50
C LYS A 562 63.56 -25.48 27.93
N PRO A 563 63.84 -25.62 26.61
CA PRO A 563 65.08 -25.13 26.00
C PRO A 563 65.38 -23.65 26.24
N ARG A 564 64.34 -22.81 26.20
CA ARG A 564 64.48 -21.36 26.40
C ARG A 564 64.95 -21.02 27.81
N ARG A 565 64.36 -21.64 28.83
CA ARG A 565 64.78 -21.47 30.24
C ARG A 565 66.23 -21.90 30.44
N THR A 566 66.62 -23.05 29.88
CA THR A 566 68.00 -23.55 29.97
C THR A 566 69.00 -22.60 29.33
N PHE A 567 68.69 -22.03 28.16
CA PHE A 567 69.54 -21.04 27.50
C PHE A 567 69.76 -19.79 28.37
N LEU A 568 68.67 -19.17 28.85
CA LEU A 568 68.72 -17.95 29.67
C LEU A 568 69.52 -18.14 30.96
N GLN A 569 69.37 -19.28 31.64
CA GLN A 569 70.17 -19.60 32.82
C GLN A 569 71.65 -19.75 32.49
N SER A 570 72.00 -20.53 31.46
CA SER A 570 73.39 -20.84 31.13
C SER A 570 74.21 -19.63 30.66
N LYS A 571 73.55 -18.56 30.19
CA LYS A 571 74.18 -17.36 29.61
C LYS A 571 73.97 -16.09 30.43
N PHE A 572 73.38 -16.18 31.62
CA PHE A 572 73.01 -15.02 32.45
C PHE A 572 74.19 -14.10 32.77
N THR A 573 75.34 -14.65 33.15
CA THR A 573 76.54 -13.89 33.50
C THR A 573 77.06 -13.03 32.35
N GLN A 574 76.99 -13.52 31.10
CA GLN A 574 77.37 -12.77 29.91
C GLN A 574 76.40 -11.61 29.63
N ILE A 575 75.10 -11.84 29.84
CA ILE A 575 74.05 -10.83 29.67
C ILE A 575 74.16 -9.73 30.74
N GLN A 576 74.44 -10.10 31.98
CA GLN A 576 74.61 -9.19 33.11
C GLN A 576 75.83 -8.27 32.95
N ASP A 577 76.98 -8.81 32.53
CA ASP A 577 78.20 -8.03 32.30
C ASP A 577 77.99 -6.94 31.22
N TYR A 578 77.26 -7.25 30.15
CA TYR A 578 76.93 -6.27 29.11
C TYR A 578 76.09 -5.11 29.65
N PHE A 579 75.05 -5.39 30.46
CA PHE A 579 74.20 -4.33 31.00
C PHE A 579 74.91 -3.40 31.99
N SER A 580 75.93 -3.90 32.70
CA SER A 580 76.74 -3.08 33.61
C SER A 580 77.48 -1.92 32.91
N ARG A 581 77.79 -2.09 31.61
CA ARG A 581 78.59 -1.16 30.80
C ARG A 581 77.75 -0.02 30.16
N ILE A 582 76.43 -0.05 30.29
CA ILE A 582 75.52 0.95 29.69
C ILE A 582 75.45 2.24 30.55
N LYS A 583 75.49 3.42 29.89
CA LYS A 583 75.30 4.75 30.50
C LYS A 583 73.85 5.25 30.34
N PHE A 584 73.26 5.91 31.34
CA PHE A 584 71.88 6.46 31.29
C PHE A 584 71.92 7.97 31.04
N GLY A 585 71.00 8.50 30.22
CA GLY A 585 70.92 9.92 29.83
C GLY A 585 69.83 10.18 28.78
N GLU A 586 69.55 11.47 28.48
CA GLU A 586 68.58 11.86 27.45
C GLU A 586 68.93 11.21 26.10
N GLY A 587 68.01 10.39 25.57
CA GLY A 587 68.18 9.64 24.31
C GLY A 587 68.43 8.13 24.43
N ASN A 588 68.55 7.58 25.65
CA ASN A 588 68.84 6.14 25.87
C ASN A 588 67.61 5.25 26.16
N GLU A 589 66.40 5.70 25.80
CA GLU A 589 65.13 4.97 26.04
C GLU A 589 65.11 3.54 25.48
N LYS A 590 65.79 3.31 24.35
CA LYS A 590 65.87 1.98 23.72
C LYS A 590 66.63 0.98 24.59
N SER A 591 67.73 1.41 25.20
CA SER A 591 68.53 0.56 26.09
C SER A 591 67.82 0.28 27.41
N GLU A 592 67.11 1.28 27.97
CA GLU A 592 66.28 1.12 29.17
C GLU A 592 65.12 0.14 28.94
N ARG A 593 64.39 0.30 27.82
CA ARG A 593 63.30 -0.60 27.44
C ARG A 593 63.77 -2.05 27.31
N ASN A 594 64.94 -2.25 26.69
CA ASN A 594 65.51 -3.58 26.51
C ASN A 594 65.91 -4.22 27.85
N ILE A 595 66.46 -3.47 28.79
CA ILE A 595 66.77 -3.99 30.15
C ILE A 595 65.50 -4.46 30.85
N VAL A 596 64.42 -3.67 30.80
CA VAL A 596 63.12 -4.04 31.39
C VAL A 596 62.54 -5.29 30.72
N GLN A 597 62.64 -5.40 29.39
CA GLN A 597 62.19 -6.59 28.66
C GLN A 597 62.98 -7.84 29.06
N PHE A 598 64.27 -7.72 29.33
CA PHE A 598 65.05 -8.83 29.89
C PHE A 598 64.60 -9.19 31.31
N ILE A 599 64.42 -8.21 32.21
CA ILE A 599 63.90 -8.46 33.58
C ILE A 599 62.58 -9.25 33.52
N GLN A 600 61.65 -8.82 32.65
CA GLN A 600 60.38 -9.51 32.43
C GLN A 600 60.57 -10.92 31.82
N LEU A 601 61.46 -11.07 30.86
CA LEU A 601 61.75 -12.37 30.24
C LEU A 601 62.30 -13.37 31.27
N TYR A 602 63.23 -12.97 32.13
CA TYR A 602 63.75 -13.82 33.20
C TYR A 602 62.65 -14.17 34.22
N ARG A 603 61.83 -13.20 34.63
CA ARG A 603 60.72 -13.43 35.56
C ARG A 603 59.64 -14.37 34.99
N ASN A 604 59.26 -14.20 33.73
CA ASN A 604 58.27 -15.05 33.04
C ASN A 604 58.75 -16.51 32.90
N HIS A 605 60.06 -16.74 32.98
CA HIS A 605 60.65 -18.08 32.95
C HIS A 605 61.09 -18.59 34.33
N LEU A 606 60.55 -18.00 35.41
CA LEU A 606 60.80 -18.40 36.80
C LEU A 606 62.29 -18.31 37.20
N LEU A 607 63.01 -17.32 36.66
CA LEU A 607 64.41 -17.00 36.97
C LEU A 607 64.47 -15.73 37.83
N TYR A 608 63.96 -15.84 39.06
CA TYR A 608 63.69 -14.71 39.93
C TYR A 608 64.96 -14.07 40.49
N GLU A 609 65.99 -14.87 40.81
CA GLU A 609 67.27 -14.35 41.31
C GLU A 609 68.00 -13.55 40.23
N GLU A 610 68.06 -14.10 39.02
CA GLU A 610 68.64 -13.44 37.85
C GLU A 610 67.88 -12.16 37.47
N SER A 611 66.54 -12.18 37.55
CA SER A 611 65.69 -11.02 37.34
C SER A 611 65.93 -9.93 38.40
N SER A 612 66.07 -10.30 39.68
CA SER A 612 66.28 -9.37 40.78
C SER A 612 67.61 -8.63 40.63
N GLN A 613 68.68 -9.36 40.30
CA GLN A 613 70.00 -8.77 40.09
C GLN A 613 70.04 -7.74 38.94
N LEU A 614 69.31 -8.00 37.84
CA LEU A 614 69.16 -7.02 36.75
C LEU A 614 68.30 -5.81 37.16
N ALA A 615 67.27 -6.02 37.98
CA ALA A 615 66.42 -4.94 38.47
C ALA A 615 67.14 -4.00 39.45
N THR A 616 67.98 -4.53 40.34
CA THR A 616 68.83 -3.70 41.23
C THR A 616 69.79 -2.81 40.42
N LEU A 617 70.37 -3.35 39.36
CA LEU A 617 71.29 -2.61 38.49
C LEU A 617 70.55 -1.49 37.73
N TYR A 618 69.33 -1.75 37.28
CA TYR A 618 68.45 -0.77 36.63
C TYR A 618 68.03 0.38 37.57
N LEU A 619 67.59 0.06 38.80
CA LEU A 619 67.13 1.05 39.78
C LEU A 619 68.24 1.99 40.24
N LYS A 620 69.44 1.46 40.50
CA LYS A 620 70.62 2.28 40.87
C LYS A 620 70.95 3.34 39.81
N LYS A 621 70.74 3.03 38.53
CA LYS A 621 70.98 3.97 37.42
C LYS A 621 69.88 5.03 37.29
N LEU A 622 68.62 4.69 37.56
CA LEU A 622 67.48 5.62 37.53
C LEU A 622 67.49 6.64 38.67
N ILE A 623 67.82 6.23 39.90
CA ILE A 623 67.87 7.12 41.06
C ILE A 623 68.92 8.23 40.83
N ALA A 624 70.11 7.86 40.36
CA ALA A 624 71.17 8.81 40.02
C ALA A 624 70.75 9.82 38.93
N TYR A 625 69.82 9.46 38.05
CA TYR A 625 69.29 10.36 37.01
C TYR A 625 68.17 11.28 37.54
N ALA A 626 67.33 10.80 38.45
CA ALA A 626 66.28 11.59 39.11
C ALA A 626 66.86 12.77 39.92
N GLU A 627 67.95 12.53 40.64
CA GLU A 627 68.64 13.53 41.46
C GLU A 627 69.21 14.68 40.61
N ILE A 628 69.73 14.36 39.42
CA ILE A 628 70.25 15.37 38.48
C ILE A 628 69.12 16.26 37.92
N LEU A 629 67.94 15.70 37.64
CA LEU A 629 66.80 16.44 37.11
C LEU A 629 66.10 17.32 38.16
N ALA A 630 66.03 16.86 39.41
CA ALA A 630 65.41 17.61 40.51
C ALA A 630 66.12 18.95 40.83
N TYR A 631 67.38 19.10 40.41
CA TYR A 631 68.15 20.34 40.56
C TYR A 631 67.87 21.42 39.50
N LYS A 632 67.20 21.09 38.38
CA LYS A 632 66.98 21.99 37.22
C LYS A 632 65.50 22.34 36.95
N ILE A 633 64.64 22.28 37.97
CA ILE A 633 63.17 22.30 37.80
C ILE A 633 62.64 23.60 37.15
N ASP A 634 62.00 23.45 35.97
CA ASP A 634 61.13 24.41 35.27
C ASP A 634 59.74 23.78 35.00
N SER A 635 58.74 24.56 34.55
CA SER A 635 57.35 24.11 34.32
C SER A 635 57.20 22.91 33.37
N LYS A 636 58.16 22.68 32.46
CA LYS A 636 58.20 21.51 31.56
C LYS A 636 58.91 20.27 32.17
N GLY A 637 59.80 20.45 33.15
CA GLY A 637 60.61 19.37 33.74
C GLY A 637 59.90 18.52 34.80
N ILE A 638 58.77 19.00 35.34
CA ILE A 638 58.08 18.35 36.47
C ILE A 638 57.33 17.09 36.05
N ASN A 639 56.69 17.08 34.89
CA ASN A 639 56.04 15.88 34.38
C ASN A 639 57.07 14.78 34.10
N PHE A 640 58.27 15.15 33.65
CA PHE A 640 59.37 14.21 33.43
C PHE A 640 59.90 13.64 34.75
N LEU A 641 60.07 14.49 35.77
CA LEU A 641 60.50 14.08 37.12
C LEU A 641 59.46 13.19 37.81
N LEU A 642 58.18 13.55 37.77
CA LEU A 642 57.07 12.75 38.32
C LEU A 642 56.94 11.41 37.58
N GLY A 643 57.11 11.42 36.26
CA GLY A 643 57.17 10.19 35.46
C GLY A 643 58.33 9.29 35.86
N LEU A 644 59.50 9.88 36.19
CA LEU A 644 60.67 9.11 36.61
C LEU A 644 60.53 8.57 38.04
N LEU A 645 59.96 9.33 38.97
CA LEU A 645 59.65 8.89 40.33
C LEU A 645 58.64 7.74 40.34
N ASN A 646 57.57 7.84 39.53
CA ASN A 646 56.64 6.74 39.35
C ASN A 646 57.31 5.51 38.73
N LYS A 647 58.23 5.68 37.76
CA LYS A 647 59.01 4.57 37.19
C LYS A 647 59.91 3.90 38.23
N ILE A 648 60.54 4.66 39.13
CA ILE A 648 61.36 4.12 40.23
C ILE A 648 60.48 3.37 41.25
N GLU A 649 59.38 3.98 41.71
CA GLU A 649 58.46 3.33 42.66
C GLU A 649 57.82 2.06 42.07
N LEU A 650 57.42 2.09 40.79
CA LEU A 650 56.91 0.91 40.09
C LEU A 650 57.99 -0.16 39.94
N ALA A 651 59.19 0.18 39.48
CA ALA A 651 60.25 -0.81 39.30
C ALA A 651 60.69 -1.45 40.63
N ALA A 652 60.73 -0.69 41.72
CA ALA A 652 61.01 -1.19 43.06
C ALA A 652 59.94 -2.16 43.55
N LYS A 653 58.65 -1.77 43.48
CA LYS A 653 57.53 -2.63 43.84
C LYS A 653 57.39 -3.86 42.95
N SER A 654 57.68 -3.71 41.67
CA SER A 654 57.52 -4.79 40.70
C SER A 654 58.59 -5.84 40.85
N TYR A 655 59.84 -5.45 41.15
CA TYR A 655 61.00 -6.31 40.93
C TYR A 655 61.90 -6.56 42.15
N LEU A 656 61.73 -5.85 43.28
CA LEU A 656 62.59 -5.98 44.47
C LEU A 656 61.83 -6.16 45.81
N ASP A 657 60.63 -6.76 45.79
CA ASP A 657 59.90 -7.20 46.99
C ASP A 657 59.92 -6.20 48.18
N GLU A 658 59.64 -4.92 47.90
CA GLU A 658 59.47 -3.83 48.88
C GLU A 658 60.72 -3.29 49.61
N GLU A 659 61.93 -3.38 49.05
CA GLU A 659 63.07 -2.61 49.57
C GLU A 659 62.78 -1.08 49.59
N SER A 660 62.91 -0.44 50.76
CA SER A 660 62.65 1.00 50.92
C SER A 660 63.73 1.84 50.25
N ILE A 661 63.34 2.60 49.21
CA ILE A 661 64.22 3.53 48.50
C ILE A 661 64.08 4.93 49.09
N ASP A 662 65.19 5.57 49.46
CA ASP A 662 65.22 6.96 49.94
C ASP A 662 65.11 7.94 48.76
N LEU A 663 64.09 8.80 48.78
CA LEU A 663 63.80 9.82 47.75
C LEU A 663 63.49 11.19 48.37
N ASP A 664 63.79 11.40 49.66
CA ASP A 664 63.39 12.60 50.41
C ASP A 664 63.94 13.89 49.79
N SER A 665 65.15 13.83 49.22
CA SER A 665 65.82 14.95 48.54
C SER A 665 65.04 15.47 47.33
N VAL A 666 64.29 14.60 46.64
CA VAL A 666 63.49 14.93 45.45
C VAL A 666 62.10 15.43 45.84
N TYR A 667 61.44 14.80 46.82
CA TYR A 667 60.08 15.16 47.24
C TYR A 667 59.97 16.55 47.88
N VAL A 668 60.97 16.95 48.68
CA VAL A 668 61.02 18.29 49.30
C VAL A 668 60.98 19.42 48.26
N LYS A 669 61.61 19.22 47.10
CA LYS A 669 61.64 20.21 46.01
C LYS A 669 60.29 20.31 45.28
N LEU A 670 59.58 19.20 45.20
CA LEU A 670 58.29 19.08 44.53
C LEU A 670 57.15 19.76 45.31
N VAL A 671 57.13 19.60 46.64
CA VAL A 671 56.16 20.28 47.54
C VAL A 671 56.28 21.81 47.44
N LYS A 672 57.52 22.33 47.42
CA LYS A 672 57.75 23.78 47.28
C LYS A 672 57.20 24.36 45.98
N TYR A 673 57.23 23.58 44.89
CA TYR A 673 56.69 24.00 43.61
C TYR A 673 55.15 24.10 43.63
N TYR A 674 54.44 23.07 44.11
CA TYR A 674 52.96 23.08 44.07
C TYR A 674 52.32 24.10 45.00
N ILE A 675 52.95 24.42 46.14
CA ILE A 675 52.52 25.53 47.00
C ILE A 675 52.58 26.87 46.24
N SER A 676 53.62 27.08 45.41
CA SER A 676 53.77 28.32 44.62
C SER A 676 52.71 28.47 43.52
N LYS A 677 52.01 27.38 43.17
CA LYS A 677 50.96 27.33 42.14
C LYS A 677 49.53 27.30 42.69
N GLN A 678 49.35 27.40 44.01
CA GLN A 678 48.04 27.34 44.68
C GLN A 678 47.28 26.01 44.49
N GLU A 679 47.98 24.92 44.17
CA GLU A 679 47.43 23.56 44.04
C GLU A 679 47.64 22.78 45.35
N TYR A 680 46.87 23.17 46.37
CA TYR A 680 47.09 22.76 47.75
C TYR A 680 46.87 21.25 48.02
N GLY A 681 46.02 20.59 47.22
CA GLY A 681 45.80 19.15 47.31
C GLY A 681 47.03 18.33 46.89
N GLU A 682 47.66 18.69 45.77
CA GLU A 682 48.88 18.01 45.29
C GLU A 682 50.07 18.34 46.19
N ALA A 683 50.19 19.58 46.68
CA ALA A 683 51.20 19.95 47.66
C ALA A 683 51.13 19.10 48.94
N ARG A 684 49.92 18.81 49.45
CA ARG A 684 49.72 17.98 50.64
C ARG A 684 50.11 16.52 50.40
N LYS A 685 49.67 15.98 49.26
CA LYS A 685 49.95 14.59 48.84
C LYS A 685 51.45 14.29 48.76
N TYR A 686 52.26 15.20 48.24
CA TYR A 686 53.72 15.00 48.18
C TYR A 686 54.43 15.33 49.50
N ALA A 687 53.85 16.17 50.36
CA ALA A 687 54.39 16.44 51.70
C ALA A 687 54.26 15.22 52.62
N GLU A 688 53.19 14.44 52.47
CA GLU A 688 52.96 13.18 53.20
C GLU A 688 53.89 12.03 52.76
N LYS A 689 54.49 12.13 51.55
CA LYS A 689 55.44 11.14 51.03
C LYS A 689 56.89 11.30 51.50
N ILE A 690 57.22 12.39 52.21
CA ILE A 690 58.54 12.63 52.78
C ILE A 690 58.72 11.72 54.01
N GLN A 691 59.71 10.83 54.00
CA GLN A 691 59.97 9.88 55.09
C GLN A 691 60.40 10.61 56.38
N THR A 692 61.06 11.77 56.25
CA THR A 692 61.41 12.64 57.38
C THR A 692 60.17 13.33 58.00
N HIS A 693 59.69 12.77 59.11
CA HIS A 693 58.42 13.15 59.76
C HIS A 693 58.29 14.62 60.19
N GLN A 694 59.39 15.28 60.58
CA GLN A 694 59.42 16.70 60.95
C GLN A 694 59.18 17.63 59.74
N LEU A 695 59.73 17.27 58.58
CA LEU A 695 59.59 18.06 57.35
C LEU A 695 58.17 17.95 56.78
N SER A 696 57.60 16.74 56.78
CA SER A 696 56.22 16.49 56.34
C SER A 696 55.21 17.34 57.12
N HIS A 697 55.29 17.30 58.46
CA HIS A 697 54.34 18.01 59.33
C HIS A 697 54.35 19.53 59.12
N SER A 698 55.54 20.12 58.91
CA SER A 698 55.69 21.56 58.69
C SER A 698 54.99 22.08 57.43
N TYR A 699 54.93 21.25 56.38
CA TYR A 699 54.31 21.62 55.11
C TYR A 699 52.80 21.39 55.10
N CYS A 700 52.30 20.34 55.77
CA CYS A 700 50.85 20.10 55.90
C CYS A 700 50.14 21.19 56.72
N ALA A 701 50.76 21.66 57.82
CA ALA A 701 50.19 22.72 58.65
C ALA A 701 49.97 24.04 57.87
N LYS A 702 50.92 24.42 57.00
CA LYS A 702 50.79 25.61 56.14
C LYS A 702 49.69 25.50 55.09
N ILE A 703 49.29 24.28 54.71
CA ILE A 703 48.25 24.04 53.71
C ILE A 703 46.85 24.14 54.34
N ASP A 704 46.68 23.63 55.56
CA ASP A 704 45.40 23.60 56.26
C ASP A 704 44.86 25.00 56.62
N GLU A 705 45.76 25.94 56.93
CA GLU A 705 45.41 27.34 57.21
C GLU A 705 44.71 28.01 56.01
N ILE A 706 45.24 27.80 54.79
CA ILE A 706 44.75 28.40 53.53
C ILE A 706 43.38 27.82 53.10
N VAL A 707 43.09 26.56 53.38
CA VAL A 707 41.83 25.90 52.98
C VAL A 707 40.64 26.35 53.84
N SER A 708 40.89 26.71 55.10
CA SER A 708 39.84 27.07 56.06
C SER A 708 39.05 28.34 55.68
N GLU A 709 39.70 29.31 55.02
CA GLU A 709 39.09 30.58 54.60
C GLU A 709 38.08 30.41 53.44
N LEU A 710 38.22 29.38 52.59
CA LEU A 710 37.36 29.15 51.41
C LEU A 710 35.98 28.55 51.76
N SER A 711 35.86 27.89 52.91
CA SER A 711 34.69 27.10 53.35
C SER A 711 33.42 27.93 53.63
N ARG A 712 33.56 29.23 53.95
CA ARG A 712 32.43 30.13 54.27
C ARG A 712 31.51 30.43 53.07
N SER A 713 31.93 30.13 51.84
CA SER A 713 31.19 30.41 50.59
C SER A 713 30.20 29.31 50.15
N LYS A 714 30.15 28.15 50.81
CA LYS A 714 29.41 26.95 50.33
C LYS A 714 27.95 26.82 50.78
N VAL A 715 27.50 27.58 51.79
CA VAL A 715 26.14 27.44 52.36
C VAL A 715 25.05 28.00 51.42
N GLU A 716 25.37 28.97 50.57
CA GLU A 716 24.41 29.57 49.62
C GLU A 716 24.04 28.64 48.44
N LYS A 717 24.84 27.63 48.11
CA LYS A 717 24.61 26.74 46.96
C LYS A 717 23.59 25.63 47.22
N VAL A 718 23.31 25.28 48.48
CA VAL A 718 22.39 24.17 48.82
C VAL A 718 20.93 24.57 48.59
N GLN A 719 20.55 25.82 48.91
CA GLN A 719 19.19 26.34 48.66
C GLN A 719 18.83 26.49 47.18
N GLN A 720 19.82 26.69 46.30
CA GLN A 720 19.61 26.75 44.85
C GLN A 720 19.30 25.38 44.23
N SER A 721 19.82 24.29 44.82
CA SER A 721 19.62 22.92 44.30
C SER A 721 18.19 22.37 44.50
N GLN A 722 17.53 22.68 45.63
CA GLN A 722 16.15 22.25 45.90
C GLN A 722 15.13 22.95 45.00
N LYS A 723 15.30 24.25 44.71
CA LYS A 723 14.43 24.98 43.79
C LYS A 723 14.54 24.46 42.35
N ALA A 724 15.74 24.10 41.90
CA ALA A 724 15.95 23.52 40.57
C ALA A 724 15.23 22.17 40.40
N GLN A 725 15.20 21.34 41.45
CA GLN A 725 14.51 20.05 41.42
C GLN A 725 12.99 20.23 41.31
N MET A 726 12.39 21.12 42.11
CA MET A 726 10.94 21.42 42.06
C MET A 726 10.50 21.93 40.67
N PHE A 727 11.28 22.82 40.04
CA PHE A 727 10.96 23.33 38.71
C PHE A 727 11.13 22.29 37.59
N SER A 728 11.97 21.29 37.79
CA SER A 728 12.12 20.17 36.84
C SER A 728 10.91 19.22 36.88
N GLU A 729 10.37 18.95 38.07
CA GLU A 729 9.18 18.12 38.25
C GLU A 729 7.93 18.80 37.66
N MET A 730 7.78 20.11 37.86
CA MET A 730 6.66 20.89 37.33
C MET A 730 6.68 20.96 35.79
N LEU A 731 7.86 21.06 35.17
CA LEU A 731 8.02 21.02 33.71
C LEU A 731 7.65 19.64 33.13
N SER A 732 8.02 18.55 33.82
CA SER A 732 7.64 17.20 33.42
C SER A 732 6.11 17.01 33.41
N GLN A 733 5.41 17.50 34.44
CA GLN A 733 3.94 17.46 34.49
C GLN A 733 3.30 18.28 33.36
N LEU A 734 3.82 19.47 33.08
CA LEU A 734 3.34 20.32 31.99
C LEU A 734 3.57 19.70 30.60
N GLN A 735 4.68 18.98 30.40
CA GLN A 735 4.93 18.25 29.15
C GLN A 735 3.95 17.10 28.92
N ILE A 736 3.47 16.44 29.98
CA ILE A 736 2.42 15.41 29.88
C ILE A 736 1.10 16.07 29.49
N LEU A 737 0.69 17.13 30.19
CA LEU A 737 -0.55 17.85 29.88
C LEU A 737 -0.55 18.49 28.48
N ALA A 738 0.62 18.88 27.98
CA ALA A 738 0.78 19.37 26.61
C ALA A 738 0.38 18.32 25.56
N ARG A 739 0.61 17.01 25.80
CA ARG A 739 0.18 15.97 24.86
C ARG A 739 -1.34 15.88 24.78
N ASP A 740 -2.01 15.96 25.92
CA ASP A 740 -3.47 15.94 25.98
C ASP A 740 -4.07 17.19 25.30
N GLN A 741 -3.45 18.35 25.52
CA GLN A 741 -3.86 19.59 24.85
C GLN A 741 -3.63 19.54 23.33
N GLN A 742 -2.59 18.85 22.86
CA GLN A 742 -2.32 18.70 21.43
C GLN A 742 -3.46 17.96 20.72
N ILE A 743 -4.00 16.92 21.35
CA ILE A 743 -5.16 16.17 20.83
C ILE A 743 -6.41 17.05 20.85
N ALA A 744 -6.57 17.92 21.86
CA ALA A 744 -7.70 18.84 21.96
C ALA A 744 -7.57 20.09 21.05
N SER A 745 -6.36 20.38 20.54
CA SER A 745 -6.03 21.64 19.86
C SER A 745 -6.85 21.88 18.59
N GLU A 746 -7.11 20.84 17.79
CA GLU A 746 -7.92 20.96 16.57
C GLU A 746 -9.37 21.34 16.87
N ASN A 747 -9.96 20.73 17.90
CA ASN A 747 -11.32 21.02 18.33
C ASN A 747 -11.43 22.44 18.91
N LEU A 748 -10.45 22.86 19.72
CA LEU A 748 -10.39 24.22 20.25
C LEU A 748 -10.16 25.26 19.14
N LEU A 749 -9.35 24.94 18.12
CA LEU A 749 -9.14 25.80 16.96
C LEU A 749 -10.40 25.94 16.12
N ARG A 750 -11.15 24.85 15.90
CA ARG A 750 -12.47 24.88 15.25
C ARG A 750 -13.45 25.77 16.03
N MET A 751 -13.49 25.67 17.35
CA MET A 751 -14.31 26.55 18.19
C MET A 751 -13.88 28.02 18.10
N ARG A 752 -12.57 28.32 18.12
CA ARG A 752 -12.04 29.68 17.96
C ARG A 752 -12.34 30.23 16.56
N ASN A 753 -12.23 29.43 15.50
CA ASN A 753 -12.60 29.78 14.14
C ASN A 753 -14.10 30.13 14.02
N GLY A 754 -14.98 29.35 14.65
CA GLY A 754 -16.42 29.67 14.71
C GLY A 754 -16.72 30.97 15.47
N LEU A 755 -15.88 31.32 16.45
CA LEU A 755 -16.00 32.55 17.24
C LEU A 755 -15.22 33.74 16.64
N LYS A 756 -14.46 33.53 15.57
CA LYS A 756 -13.50 34.48 14.99
C LYS A 756 -14.15 35.82 14.61
N ARG A 757 -15.29 35.75 13.91
CA ARG A 757 -16.04 36.95 13.48
C ARG A 757 -16.55 37.80 14.63
N ARG A 758 -16.96 37.17 15.73
CA ARG A 758 -17.64 37.84 16.85
C ARG A 758 -16.66 38.40 17.88
N TYR A 759 -15.56 37.68 18.14
CA TYR A 759 -14.69 37.97 19.28
C TYR A 759 -13.25 38.34 18.89
N TYR A 760 -12.74 37.85 17.75
CA TYR A 760 -11.29 37.90 17.48
C TYR A 760 -10.89 38.80 16.31
N ASN A 761 -11.79 39.10 15.37
CA ASN A 761 -11.45 39.89 14.19
C ASN A 761 -10.85 41.27 14.51
N GLU A 762 -11.41 41.99 15.49
CA GLU A 762 -10.87 43.30 15.92
C GLU A 762 -9.48 43.16 16.56
N ALA A 763 -9.28 42.15 17.43
CA ALA A 763 -8.01 41.91 18.09
C ALA A 763 -6.91 41.53 17.08
N ILE A 764 -7.24 40.68 16.10
CA ILE A 764 -6.36 40.27 15.01
C ILE A 764 -6.06 41.44 14.07
N GLN A 765 -7.04 42.33 13.82
CA GLN A 765 -6.80 43.53 13.01
C GLN A 765 -5.84 44.50 13.72
N PHE A 766 -6.07 44.81 15.00
CA PHE A 766 -5.13 45.63 15.77
C PHE A 766 -3.74 45.01 15.84
N PHE A 767 -3.68 43.68 15.92
CA PHE A 767 -2.42 42.95 15.84
C PHE A 767 -1.72 43.14 14.48
N ARG A 768 -2.43 42.95 13.35
CA ARG A 768 -1.89 43.17 11.99
C ARG A 768 -1.41 44.61 11.77
N GLU A 769 -2.08 45.58 12.37
CA GLU A 769 -1.71 47.00 12.35
C GLU A 769 -0.58 47.36 13.33
N LYS A 770 0.01 46.37 14.02
CA LYS A 770 1.06 46.53 15.06
C LYS A 770 0.62 47.39 16.26
N GLN A 771 -0.68 47.54 16.48
CA GLN A 771 -1.26 48.25 17.63
C GLN A 771 -1.40 47.30 18.82
N TYR A 772 -0.26 46.79 19.32
CA TYR A 772 -0.21 45.69 20.28
C TYR A 772 -0.96 45.96 21.59
N TYR A 773 -0.92 47.19 22.12
CA TYR A 773 -1.67 47.54 23.32
C TYR A 773 -3.19 47.45 23.15
N LYS A 774 -3.72 47.87 21.99
CA LYS A 774 -5.15 47.73 21.68
C LYS A 774 -5.54 46.28 21.42
N ALA A 775 -4.64 45.51 20.82
CA ALA A 775 -4.83 44.06 20.66
C ALA A 775 -4.88 43.36 22.03
N ILE A 776 -4.00 43.73 22.96
CA ILE A 776 -4.00 43.22 24.35
C ILE A 776 -5.33 43.54 25.04
N GLU A 777 -5.79 44.80 25.01
CA GLU A 777 -7.07 45.19 25.62
C GLU A 777 -8.22 44.34 25.05
N LYS A 778 -8.28 44.17 23.73
CA LYS A 778 -9.34 43.39 23.09
C LYS A 778 -9.27 41.89 23.42
N TYR A 779 -8.07 41.30 23.45
CA TYR A 779 -7.90 39.91 23.88
C TYR A 779 -8.25 39.73 25.37
N LEU A 780 -7.98 40.72 26.22
CA LEU A 780 -8.33 40.70 27.64
C LEU A 780 -9.85 40.75 27.84
N GLU A 781 -10.54 41.67 27.18
CA GLU A 781 -12.01 41.73 27.16
C GLU A 781 -12.60 40.38 26.71
N THR A 782 -12.05 39.81 25.63
CA THR A 782 -12.51 38.53 25.08
C THR A 782 -12.25 37.38 26.07
N ALA A 783 -11.12 37.37 26.76
CA ALA A 783 -10.83 36.37 27.79
C ALA A 783 -11.81 36.48 28.97
N GLU A 784 -12.17 37.70 29.38
CA GLU A 784 -13.15 37.92 30.46
C GLU A 784 -14.55 37.44 30.06
N GLU A 785 -14.99 37.72 28.83
CA GLU A 785 -16.27 37.26 28.30
C GLU A 785 -16.36 35.73 28.15
N LEU A 786 -15.26 35.09 27.72
CA LEU A 786 -15.18 33.64 27.62
C LEU A 786 -15.15 32.97 29.00
N ALA A 787 -14.42 33.54 29.96
CA ALA A 787 -14.39 33.04 31.33
C ALA A 787 -15.75 33.23 32.03
N ALA A 788 -16.42 34.37 31.83
CA ALA A 788 -17.77 34.61 32.35
C ALA A 788 -18.82 33.65 31.75
N SER A 789 -18.62 33.23 30.50
CA SER A 789 -19.45 32.19 29.84
C SER A 789 -18.98 30.75 30.12
N LYS A 790 -18.11 30.55 31.12
CA LYS A 790 -17.56 29.26 31.58
C LYS A 790 -16.71 28.51 30.55
N LYS A 791 -16.22 29.19 29.50
CA LYS A 791 -15.30 28.64 28.49
C LYS A 791 -13.85 28.87 28.91
N PHE A 792 -13.45 28.29 30.04
CA PHE A 792 -12.17 28.59 30.71
C PHE A 792 -10.94 28.21 29.88
N GLU A 793 -10.96 27.11 29.13
CA GLU A 793 -9.83 26.73 28.25
C GLU A 793 -9.59 27.75 27.13
N LEU A 794 -10.66 28.26 26.50
CA LEU A 794 -10.55 29.29 25.46
C LEU A 794 -10.10 30.63 26.05
N ALA A 795 -10.58 30.97 27.25
CA ALA A 795 -10.09 32.14 27.98
C ALA A 795 -8.59 32.02 28.32
N GLY A 796 -8.14 30.81 28.68
CA GLY A 796 -6.74 30.53 28.99
C GLY A 796 -5.83 30.68 27.77
N ILE A 797 -6.26 30.17 26.61
CA ILE A 797 -5.55 30.36 25.34
C ILE A 797 -5.44 31.85 24.99
N ASN A 798 -6.49 32.64 25.19
CA ASN A 798 -6.41 34.08 24.95
C ASN A 798 -5.44 34.77 25.92
N PHE A 799 -5.38 34.31 27.17
CA PHE A 799 -4.42 34.83 28.13
C PHE A 799 -2.96 34.46 27.77
N ALA A 800 -2.75 33.33 27.10
CA ALA A 800 -1.45 32.98 26.53
C ALA A 800 -1.06 33.93 25.38
N VAL A 801 -2.01 34.32 24.53
CA VAL A 801 -1.78 35.31 23.47
C VAL A 801 -1.46 36.70 24.05
N ILE A 802 -2.19 37.11 25.10
CA ILE A 802 -1.88 38.34 25.87
C ILE A 802 -0.45 38.28 26.43
N THR A 803 -0.04 37.11 26.94
CA THR A 803 1.32 36.88 27.42
C THR A 803 2.36 37.10 26.32
N PHE A 804 2.13 36.58 25.10
CA PHE A 804 3.02 36.81 23.97
C PHE A 804 3.12 38.29 23.58
N LEU A 805 1.98 38.98 23.53
CA LEU A 805 1.95 40.41 23.19
C LEU A 805 2.68 41.26 24.23
N TYR A 806 2.55 40.94 25.52
CA TYR A 806 3.29 41.64 26.58
C TYR A 806 4.80 41.36 26.55
N LEU A 807 5.22 40.16 26.14
CA LEU A 807 6.63 39.84 25.91
C LEU A 807 7.19 40.63 24.73
N LEU A 808 6.44 40.74 23.63
CA LEU A 808 6.84 41.46 22.43
C LEU A 808 7.01 42.97 22.70
N VAL A 809 6.22 43.52 23.62
CA VAL A 809 6.32 44.94 24.05
C VAL A 809 7.24 45.12 25.27
N HIS A 810 7.90 44.05 25.72
CA HIS A 810 8.82 44.04 26.88
C HIS A 810 8.22 44.61 28.18
N ASN A 811 6.92 44.42 28.43
CA ASN A 811 6.22 44.97 29.60
C ASN A 811 5.59 43.88 30.48
N ILE A 812 6.45 43.06 31.09
CA ILE A 812 6.06 41.92 31.93
C ILE A 812 5.36 42.37 33.23
N SER A 813 5.67 43.57 33.72
CA SER A 813 4.97 44.18 34.87
C SER A 813 3.48 44.40 34.61
N ALA A 814 3.11 44.81 33.39
CA ALA A 814 1.72 45.01 33.02
C ALA A 814 0.95 43.68 32.88
N LEU A 815 1.59 42.62 32.37
CA LEU A 815 1.02 41.27 32.35
C LEU A 815 0.61 40.78 33.75
N LYS A 816 1.48 40.96 34.76
CA LYS A 816 1.17 40.57 36.15
C LYS A 816 0.01 41.38 36.73
N HIS A 817 -0.03 42.68 36.42
CA HIS A 817 -1.12 43.54 36.83
C HIS A 817 -2.46 43.07 36.23
N ASP A 818 -2.49 42.75 34.95
CA ASP A 818 -3.71 42.29 34.27
C ASP A 818 -4.13 40.88 34.70
N LEU A 819 -3.19 39.98 34.97
CA LEU A 819 -3.49 38.65 35.52
C LEU A 819 -4.10 38.76 36.93
N HIS A 820 -3.58 39.65 37.78
CA HIS A 820 -4.16 39.92 39.09
C HIS A 820 -5.50 40.67 39.02
N ARG A 821 -5.69 41.54 38.01
CA ARG A 821 -6.99 42.15 37.71
C ARG A 821 -8.02 41.10 37.31
N PHE A 822 -7.62 40.15 36.46
CA PHE A 822 -8.44 39.03 36.03
C PHE A 822 -8.81 38.09 37.20
N GLU A 823 -7.86 37.81 38.11
CA GLU A 823 -8.09 37.06 39.36
C GLU A 823 -9.14 37.72 40.26
N LYS A 824 -9.13 39.05 40.36
CA LYS A 824 -10.05 39.81 41.21
C LYS A 824 -11.42 40.08 40.58
N ASN A 825 -11.66 39.64 39.35
CA ASN A 825 -12.92 39.88 38.67
C ASN A 825 -14.01 38.93 39.24
N PRO A 826 -15.05 39.45 39.93
CA PRO A 826 -16.03 38.61 40.63
C PRO A 826 -16.93 37.79 39.69
N ARG A 827 -16.90 38.08 38.37
CA ARG A 827 -17.66 37.32 37.36
C ARG A 827 -16.94 36.03 36.94
N ILE A 828 -15.67 35.84 37.32
CA ILE A 828 -14.82 34.74 36.87
C ILE A 828 -14.56 33.79 38.04
N ASN A 829 -14.83 32.50 37.84
CA ASN A 829 -14.41 31.48 38.80
C ASN A 829 -12.92 31.15 38.59
N PHE A 830 -12.06 31.94 39.24
CA PHE A 830 -10.62 31.86 39.05
C PHE A 830 -10.03 30.52 39.53
N ASP A 831 -10.65 29.83 40.49
CA ASP A 831 -10.19 28.51 40.96
C ASP A 831 -10.30 27.43 39.89
N ILE A 832 -11.30 27.54 38.98
CA ILE A 832 -11.43 26.64 37.84
C ILE A 832 -10.43 27.05 36.74
N PHE A 833 -10.28 28.35 36.50
CA PHE A 833 -9.32 28.88 35.54
C PHE A 833 -7.87 28.49 35.88
N LYS A 834 -7.48 28.53 37.16
CA LYS A 834 -6.16 28.09 37.67
C LYS A 834 -5.81 26.65 37.30
N LYS A 835 -6.82 25.79 37.11
CA LYS A 835 -6.63 24.38 36.78
C LYS A 835 -6.50 24.12 35.28
N THR A 836 -6.74 25.13 34.44
CA THR A 836 -6.57 24.99 32.98
C THR A 836 -5.09 24.85 32.64
N PHE A 837 -4.78 24.05 31.62
CA PHE A 837 -3.41 23.85 31.18
C PHE A 837 -2.76 25.18 30.74
N ALA A 838 -3.52 26.03 30.07
CA ALA A 838 -3.05 27.34 29.61
C ALA A 838 -2.59 28.25 30.77
N PHE A 839 -3.34 28.29 31.87
CA PHE A 839 -2.93 29.08 33.03
C PHE A 839 -1.70 28.50 33.73
N GLN A 840 -1.65 27.17 33.92
CA GLN A 840 -0.52 26.52 34.58
C GLN A 840 0.80 26.74 33.83
N LEU A 841 0.75 26.77 32.49
CA LEU A 841 1.91 27.06 31.66
C LEU A 841 2.34 28.54 31.77
N ILE A 842 1.38 29.47 31.79
CA ILE A 842 1.66 30.92 31.98
C ILE A 842 2.27 31.18 33.37
N ASP A 843 1.74 30.55 34.42
CA ASP A 843 2.24 30.69 35.79
C ASP A 843 3.67 30.16 35.92
N TYR A 844 3.95 28.97 35.39
CA TYR A 844 5.31 28.42 35.32
C TYR A 844 6.26 29.33 34.53
N PHE A 845 5.80 29.86 33.39
CA PHE A 845 6.57 30.77 32.56
C PHE A 845 6.94 32.06 33.30
N LEU A 846 5.99 32.67 34.02
CA LEU A 846 6.23 33.87 34.84
C LEU A 846 7.24 33.59 35.96
N GLN A 847 7.17 32.42 36.61
CA GLN A 847 8.14 32.02 37.63
C GLN A 847 9.54 31.82 37.03
N MET A 848 9.67 31.32 35.79
CA MET A 848 10.97 31.19 35.13
C MET A 848 11.58 32.54 34.76
N ILE A 849 10.74 33.50 34.35
CA ILE A 849 11.16 34.89 34.13
C ILE A 849 11.68 35.51 35.43
N GLU A 850 10.95 35.37 36.54
CA GLU A 850 11.38 35.91 37.84
C GLU A 850 12.73 35.34 38.32
N ASN A 851 13.04 34.11 37.94
CA ASN A 851 14.28 33.41 38.30
C ASN A 851 15.42 33.58 37.27
N ASN A 852 15.25 34.40 36.22
CA ASN A 852 16.24 34.63 35.15
C ASN A 852 16.79 33.35 34.49
N ASN A 853 15.96 32.31 34.34
CA ASN A 853 16.39 31.05 33.75
C ASN A 853 16.10 31.00 32.24
N SER A 854 17.00 31.61 31.45
CA SER A 854 16.83 31.78 29.99
C SER A 854 16.62 30.48 29.22
N GLU A 855 17.27 29.38 29.62
CA GLU A 855 17.08 28.06 29.00
C GLU A 855 15.66 27.54 29.23
N LYS A 856 15.16 27.62 30.47
CA LYS A 856 13.80 27.15 30.82
C LYS A 856 12.71 28.05 30.24
N ILE A 857 12.95 29.35 30.13
CA ILE A 857 12.06 30.28 29.42
C ILE A 857 11.92 29.84 27.96
N ARG A 858 13.03 29.50 27.29
CA ARG A 858 13.00 29.03 25.89
C ARG A 858 12.33 27.68 25.73
N GLU A 859 12.58 26.74 26.63
CA GLU A 859 11.88 25.44 26.65
C GLU A 859 10.37 25.61 26.86
N THR A 860 9.97 26.51 27.76
CA THR A 860 8.54 26.76 28.02
C THR A 860 7.86 27.41 26.82
N LEU A 861 8.51 28.37 26.14
CA LEU A 861 8.01 28.96 24.89
C LEU A 861 7.74 27.92 23.80
N LYS A 862 8.53 26.84 23.74
CA LYS A 862 8.25 25.73 22.80
C LYS A 862 6.97 24.96 23.15
N ILE A 863 6.60 24.86 24.42
CA ILE A 863 5.38 24.16 24.87
C ILE A 863 4.13 24.96 24.46
N PHE A 864 4.21 26.29 24.38
CA PHE A 864 3.10 27.14 23.92
C PHE A 864 2.66 26.85 22.47
N ASN A 865 3.48 26.18 21.63
CA ASN A 865 3.12 25.78 20.26
C ASN A 865 1.95 24.80 20.18
N VAL A 866 1.61 24.16 21.30
CA VAL A 866 0.50 23.21 21.40
C VAL A 866 -0.86 23.93 21.43
N PHE A 867 -0.90 25.23 21.75
CA PHE A 867 -2.16 25.96 21.79
C PHE A 867 -2.78 26.13 20.41
N ALA A 868 -4.12 26.16 20.40
CA ALA A 868 -4.94 26.39 19.22
C ALA A 868 -4.88 27.85 18.75
N LEU A 869 -3.71 28.31 18.31
CA LEU A 869 -3.42 29.69 17.90
C LEU A 869 -3.90 29.97 16.47
N PHE A 870 -4.36 31.20 16.22
CA PHE A 870 -4.55 31.69 14.85
C PHE A 870 -3.18 31.86 14.17
N PRO A 871 -3.12 31.81 12.82
CA PRO A 871 -1.86 32.00 12.08
C PRO A 871 -1.10 33.26 12.49
N GLU A 872 -1.83 34.34 12.75
CA GLU A 872 -1.26 35.62 13.19
C GLU A 872 -0.66 35.55 14.61
N GLU A 873 -1.29 34.83 15.53
CA GLU A 873 -0.83 34.66 16.91
C GLU A 873 0.38 33.72 16.99
N ARG A 874 0.38 32.67 16.16
CA ARG A 874 1.47 31.68 16.06
C ARG A 874 2.77 32.34 15.60
N LEU A 875 2.68 33.28 14.66
CA LEU A 875 3.82 34.05 14.17
C LEU A 875 4.49 34.89 15.27
N ILE A 876 3.73 35.39 16.26
CA ILE A 876 4.29 36.09 17.43
C ILE A 876 5.14 35.14 18.26
N LEU A 877 4.60 33.95 18.54
CA LEU A 877 5.28 32.95 19.34
C LEU A 877 6.59 32.53 18.67
N GLU A 878 6.57 32.34 17.34
CA GLU A 878 7.76 32.04 16.53
C GLU A 878 8.80 33.18 16.58
N THR A 879 8.34 34.44 16.51
CA THR A 879 9.21 35.62 16.69
C THR A 879 9.87 35.65 18.07
N LEU A 880 9.14 35.29 19.13
CA LEU A 880 9.63 35.25 20.51
C LEU A 880 10.61 34.09 20.77
N ILE A 881 10.56 33.01 19.98
CA ILE A 881 11.46 31.84 20.09
C ILE A 881 12.86 32.11 19.48
N GLY A 882 12.98 33.18 18.67
CA GLY A 882 14.23 33.65 18.08
C GLY A 882 14.53 33.07 16.71
N GLU A 883 13.51 32.70 15.93
CA GLU A 883 13.66 32.51 14.49
C GLU A 883 13.55 33.90 13.85
N ASP A 884 14.68 34.48 13.43
CA ASP A 884 14.70 35.73 12.66
C ASP A 884 13.99 35.48 11.33
N ILE A 885 12.69 35.75 11.30
CA ILE A 885 11.93 35.82 10.06
C ILE A 885 11.60 37.29 9.83
N ASP A 886 12.30 37.87 8.85
CA ASP A 886 12.11 39.24 8.41
C ASP A 886 10.66 39.42 7.95
N PHE A 887 9.87 40.13 8.75
CA PHE A 887 8.45 40.42 8.53
C PHE A 887 8.19 41.12 7.19
N SER A 888 9.22 41.79 6.63
CA SER A 888 9.15 42.38 5.30
C SER A 888 9.43 41.34 4.20
N SER A 889 10.25 40.33 4.44
CA SER A 889 10.50 39.21 3.52
C SER A 889 9.30 38.26 3.40
N LEU A 890 8.64 37.89 4.50
CA LEU A 890 7.44 37.02 4.44
C LEU A 890 6.24 37.70 3.77
N LEU A 891 6.02 38.99 4.02
CA LEU A 891 4.93 39.73 3.37
C LEU A 891 5.27 40.15 1.93
N THR A 892 6.55 40.40 1.61
CA THR A 892 6.92 40.64 0.21
C THR A 892 7.06 39.37 -0.60
N ASP A 893 7.31 38.20 0.00
CA ASP A 893 7.31 36.94 -0.73
C ASP A 893 5.91 36.38 -0.90
N HIS A 894 4.96 36.56 0.04
CA HIS A 894 3.56 36.21 -0.24
C HIS A 894 2.84 37.17 -1.22
N GLN A 895 3.39 38.36 -1.46
CA GLN A 895 2.93 39.25 -2.55
C GLN A 895 3.82 39.21 -3.81
N LYS A 896 4.94 38.47 -3.81
CA LYS A 896 5.80 38.24 -5.00
C LYS A 896 5.78 36.80 -5.52
N THR A 897 5.35 35.81 -4.75
CA THR A 897 5.23 34.41 -5.23
C THR A 897 3.96 34.13 -6.00
N LEU A 898 3.02 35.08 -6.06
CA LEU A 898 1.86 35.02 -6.97
C LEU A 898 2.02 35.91 -8.22
N VAL A 899 3.16 36.60 -8.37
CA VAL A 899 3.52 37.34 -9.59
C VAL A 899 5.03 37.32 -9.84
N LYS A 900 5.63 36.16 -10.12
CA LYS A 900 6.96 36.07 -10.74
C LYS A 900 7.10 34.83 -11.60
N SER A 901 6.77 34.99 -12.88
CA SER A 901 7.02 34.05 -13.97
C SER A 901 8.51 33.89 -14.35
N GLU A 902 9.46 34.23 -13.46
CA GLU A 902 10.91 34.28 -13.78
C GLU A 902 11.81 33.95 -12.57
N ASN A 903 11.62 32.81 -11.88
CA ASN A 903 12.68 32.29 -11.01
C ASN A 903 13.76 31.58 -11.87
N PRO A 904 15.04 31.97 -11.79
CA PRO A 904 16.12 31.27 -12.48
C PRO A 904 16.31 29.86 -11.88
N ILE A 905 16.41 28.85 -12.75
CA ILE A 905 16.62 27.46 -12.36
C ILE A 905 17.85 27.38 -11.42
N PRO A 906 17.73 26.74 -10.24
CA PRO A 906 18.84 26.60 -9.30
C PRO A 906 20.05 25.96 -9.99
N SER A 907 21.23 26.57 -9.93
CA SER A 907 22.42 26.01 -10.62
C SER A 907 23.05 24.81 -9.89
N ASN A 908 22.60 24.50 -8.68
CA ASN A 908 23.19 23.52 -7.77
C ASN A 908 22.46 22.18 -7.69
N TYR A 909 21.32 21.97 -8.38
CA TYR A 909 20.59 20.69 -8.31
C TYR A 909 21.43 19.50 -8.81
N ASN A 910 22.30 19.71 -9.80
CA ASN A 910 23.20 18.67 -10.30
C ASN A 910 24.17 18.16 -9.22
N LEU A 911 24.68 19.05 -8.35
CA LEU A 911 25.53 18.67 -7.23
C LEU A 911 24.75 17.86 -6.18
N LEU A 912 23.50 18.24 -5.91
CA LEU A 912 22.61 17.48 -5.02
C LEU A 912 22.31 16.09 -5.58
N ILE A 913 22.10 15.97 -6.90
CA ILE A 913 21.94 14.68 -7.58
C ILE A 913 23.21 13.84 -7.43
N GLU A 914 24.40 14.41 -7.66
CA GLU A 914 25.68 13.70 -7.56
C GLU A 914 25.95 13.13 -6.17
N ASN A 915 25.56 13.84 -5.11
CA ASN A 915 25.71 13.40 -3.72
C ASN A 915 24.86 12.17 -3.35
N ILE A 916 23.81 11.86 -4.12
CA ILE A 916 22.99 10.67 -3.89
C ILE A 916 23.70 9.45 -4.48
N ILE A 917 24.07 8.49 -3.62
CA ILE A 917 24.78 7.27 -4.01
C ILE A 917 23.81 6.06 -4.00
N PRO A 918 23.68 5.30 -5.11
CA PRO A 918 22.82 4.14 -5.17
C PRO A 918 23.32 3.01 -4.24
N ASN A 919 22.43 2.52 -3.37
CA ASN A 919 22.75 1.43 -2.45
C ASN A 919 21.85 0.20 -2.69
N VAL A 920 22.41 -0.79 -3.39
CA VAL A 920 21.72 -2.04 -3.75
C VAL A 920 21.32 -2.88 -2.51
N GLN A 921 22.09 -2.78 -1.42
CA GLN A 921 21.80 -3.52 -0.18
C GLN A 921 20.56 -2.94 0.52
N LEU A 922 20.40 -1.61 0.55
CA LEU A 922 19.20 -0.97 1.11
C LEU A 922 17.95 -1.32 0.29
N LYS A 923 18.05 -1.37 -1.04
CA LYS A 923 16.93 -1.79 -1.90
C LYS A 923 16.48 -3.23 -1.62
N ASN A 924 17.42 -4.17 -1.48
CA ASN A 924 17.10 -5.57 -1.16
C ASN A 924 16.53 -5.73 0.25
N ARG A 925 17.03 -4.95 1.22
CA ARG A 925 16.55 -4.96 2.60
C ARG A 925 15.14 -4.38 2.71
N ARG A 926 14.83 -3.29 1.99
CA ARG A 926 13.48 -2.72 1.91
C ARG A 926 12.48 -3.69 1.29
N LYS A 927 12.86 -4.46 0.25
CA LYS A 927 12.03 -5.54 -0.32
C LYS A 927 11.67 -6.66 0.67
N MET A 928 12.46 -6.89 1.73
CA MET A 928 12.09 -7.84 2.78
C MET A 928 11.03 -7.30 3.75
N PHE A 929 10.80 -5.99 3.75
CA PHE A 929 9.92 -5.28 4.67
C PHE A 929 8.62 -4.77 4.01
N ASP A 930 8.47 -5.01 2.70
CA ASP A 930 7.45 -4.46 1.80
C ASP A 930 6.02 -4.56 2.38
N LEU A 931 5.50 -5.79 2.51
CA LEU A 931 4.15 -6.05 3.03
C LEU A 931 3.93 -5.60 4.48
N LYS A 932 5.00 -5.47 5.28
CA LYS A 932 4.87 -5.20 6.72
C LYS A 932 4.65 -3.71 7.02
N TYR A 933 5.23 -2.83 6.22
CA TYR A 933 5.19 -1.38 6.48
C TYR A 933 4.61 -0.59 5.33
N TRP A 934 4.76 -1.03 4.08
CA TRP A 934 4.25 -0.33 2.91
C TRP A 934 3.11 -1.09 2.21
N GLY A 935 2.58 -2.15 2.84
CA GLY A 935 1.43 -2.92 2.34
C GLY A 935 0.20 -2.03 2.15
N ASP A 936 -0.15 -1.22 3.16
CA ASP A 936 -1.28 -0.28 3.06
C ASP A 936 -1.03 0.78 1.98
N CYS A 937 0.21 1.29 1.88
CA CYS A 937 0.59 2.23 0.82
C CYS A 937 0.38 1.61 -0.57
N GLN A 938 0.76 0.35 -0.75
CA GLN A 938 0.62 -0.40 -2.00
C GLN A 938 -0.85 -0.69 -2.32
N ASP A 939 -1.67 -1.05 -1.32
CA ASP A 939 -3.09 -1.32 -1.48
C ASP A 939 -3.86 -0.06 -1.88
N HIS A 940 -3.60 1.08 -1.22
CA HIS A 940 -4.17 2.38 -1.59
C HIS A 940 -3.71 2.82 -2.98
N PHE A 941 -2.43 2.62 -3.32
CA PHE A 941 -1.92 2.87 -4.68
C PHE A 941 -2.59 2.00 -5.74
N ALA A 942 -2.86 0.73 -5.44
CA ALA A 942 -3.52 -0.20 -6.36
C ALA A 942 -4.99 0.16 -6.61
N ARG A 943 -5.66 0.79 -5.63
CA ARG A 943 -7.03 1.30 -5.75
C ARG A 943 -7.12 2.71 -6.36
N GLN A 944 -5.98 3.33 -6.65
CA GLN A 944 -5.88 4.73 -7.09
C GLN A 944 -6.35 5.75 -6.03
N ASP A 945 -6.39 5.36 -4.74
CA ASP A 945 -6.73 6.22 -3.61
C ASP A 945 -5.49 7.04 -3.18
N TYR A 946 -5.07 7.98 -4.03
CA TYR A 946 -3.78 8.68 -3.88
C TYR A 946 -3.70 9.58 -2.62
N GLU A 947 -4.82 10.07 -2.09
CA GLU A 947 -4.83 10.85 -0.84
C GLU A 947 -4.53 9.96 0.37
N ASP A 948 -5.19 8.81 0.48
CA ASP A 948 -4.94 7.83 1.55
C ASP A 948 -3.56 7.18 1.43
N ALA A 949 -3.10 6.94 0.20
CA ALA A 949 -1.74 6.49 -0.06
C ALA A 949 -0.70 7.51 0.42
N SER A 950 -0.92 8.81 0.16
CA SER A 950 -0.06 9.90 0.64
C SER A 950 -0.02 9.94 2.18
N LEU A 951 -1.18 9.84 2.84
CA LEU A 951 -1.26 9.80 4.30
C LEU A 951 -0.53 8.59 4.89
N SER A 952 -0.71 7.41 4.30
CA SER A 952 -0.01 6.19 4.72
C SER A 952 1.50 6.32 4.56
N PHE A 953 1.98 6.92 3.47
CA PHE A 953 3.41 7.18 3.28
C PHE A 953 3.97 8.15 4.33
N LEU A 954 3.24 9.22 4.64
CA LEU A 954 3.64 10.18 5.68
C LEU A 954 3.57 9.57 7.09
N GLU A 955 2.67 8.62 7.35
CA GLU A 955 2.67 7.86 8.59
C GLU A 955 3.91 6.94 8.70
N GLN A 956 4.28 6.28 7.59
CA GLN A 956 5.46 5.43 7.55
C GLN A 956 6.76 6.22 7.74
N PHE A 957 6.81 7.51 7.39
CA PHE A 957 7.94 8.37 7.75
C PHE A 957 8.22 8.31 9.26
N PHE A 958 7.21 8.55 10.10
CA PHE A 958 7.38 8.54 11.56
C PHE A 958 7.75 7.15 12.08
N ASN A 959 7.15 6.09 11.51
CA ASN A 959 7.47 4.71 11.88
C ASN A 959 8.93 4.35 11.57
N MET A 960 9.47 4.81 10.43
CA MET A 960 10.86 4.56 10.03
C MET A 960 11.84 5.37 10.87
N VAL A 961 11.51 6.61 11.20
CA VAL A 961 12.31 7.44 12.11
C VAL A 961 12.38 6.81 13.50
N ASN A 962 11.25 6.39 14.08
CA ASN A 962 11.20 5.75 15.40
C ASN A 962 11.98 4.43 15.47
N ARG A 963 12.15 3.74 14.33
CA ARG A 963 12.90 2.48 14.20
C ARG A 963 14.35 2.67 13.79
N ASN A 964 14.81 3.92 13.67
CA ASN A 964 16.17 4.29 13.31
C ASN A 964 16.57 3.83 11.87
N TYR A 965 15.65 4.00 10.91
CA TYR A 965 15.86 3.74 9.48
C TYR A 965 15.73 5.03 8.65
N PRO A 966 16.72 5.93 8.70
CA PRO A 966 16.59 7.28 8.14
C PRO A 966 16.42 7.29 6.62
N GLU A 967 17.06 6.36 5.89
CA GLU A 967 16.98 6.29 4.43
C GLU A 967 15.58 5.91 3.94
N TYR A 968 14.84 5.10 4.71
CA TYR A 968 13.45 4.72 4.37
C TYR A 968 12.43 5.78 4.79
N ALA A 969 12.74 6.54 5.86
CA ALA A 969 11.94 7.70 6.23
C ALA A 969 11.97 8.75 5.11
N ILE A 970 13.17 9.11 4.60
CA ILE A 970 13.32 10.07 3.50
C ILE A 970 12.49 9.66 2.27
N ILE A 971 12.49 8.37 1.93
CA ILE A 971 11.70 7.88 0.80
C ILE A 971 10.20 8.00 1.04
N SER A 972 9.75 7.65 2.24
CA SER A 972 8.33 7.71 2.59
C SER A 972 7.83 9.16 2.56
N LEU A 973 8.68 10.12 2.96
CA LEU A 973 8.42 11.55 2.83
C LEU A 973 8.29 11.98 1.35
N ILE A 974 9.26 11.62 0.52
CA ILE A 974 9.28 11.94 -0.91
C ILE A 974 8.04 11.37 -1.60
N MET A 975 7.75 10.08 -1.38
CA MET A 975 6.59 9.44 -1.98
C MET A 975 5.28 10.03 -1.48
N GLY A 976 5.15 10.37 -0.19
CA GLY A 976 3.94 11.00 0.35
C GLY A 976 3.56 12.29 -0.37
N PHE A 977 4.52 13.21 -0.55
CA PHE A 977 4.25 14.49 -1.21
C PHE A 977 4.13 14.38 -2.75
N LEU A 978 4.91 13.52 -3.40
CA LEU A 978 4.76 13.27 -4.83
C LEU A 978 3.42 12.59 -5.16
N THR A 979 2.89 11.75 -4.26
CA THR A 979 1.57 11.14 -4.41
C THR A 979 0.46 12.18 -4.24
N LEU A 980 0.64 13.14 -3.32
CA LEU A 980 -0.34 14.19 -3.06
C LEU A 980 -0.56 15.12 -4.27
N LEU A 981 0.46 15.31 -5.12
CA LEU A 981 0.35 16.06 -6.38
C LEU A 981 -0.67 15.48 -7.37
N LYS A 982 -1.10 14.22 -7.21
CA LYS A 982 -2.18 13.65 -8.04
C LYS A 982 -3.58 14.10 -7.62
N VAL A 983 -3.74 14.60 -6.41
CA VAL A 983 -5.05 14.92 -5.82
C VAL A 983 -5.19 16.41 -5.53
N LYS A 984 -4.09 17.10 -5.24
CA LYS A 984 -4.06 18.52 -4.86
C LYS A 984 -3.20 19.33 -5.80
N SER A 985 -3.52 20.62 -5.93
CA SER A 985 -2.75 21.55 -6.75
C SER A 985 -1.32 21.71 -6.22
N GLN A 986 -0.36 22.08 -7.09
CA GLN A 986 1.03 22.33 -6.69
C GLN A 986 1.10 23.24 -5.45
N GLU A 987 0.34 24.35 -5.46
CA GLU A 987 0.34 25.31 -4.35
C GLU A 987 -0.12 24.70 -3.03
N GLU A 988 -1.15 23.85 -3.06
CA GLU A 988 -1.66 23.19 -1.87
C GLU A 988 -0.67 22.16 -1.34
N VAL A 989 -0.07 21.35 -2.23
CA VAL A 989 0.94 20.36 -1.85
C VAL A 989 2.19 21.03 -1.30
N TYR A 990 2.65 22.11 -1.93
CA TYR A 990 3.81 22.86 -1.46
C TYR A 990 3.54 23.51 -0.10
N ARG A 991 2.34 24.04 0.15
CA ARG A 991 1.95 24.54 1.48
C ARG A 991 1.93 23.43 2.52
N GLU A 992 1.41 22.24 2.21
CA GLU A 992 1.43 21.10 3.13
C GLU A 992 2.87 20.60 3.39
N PHE A 993 3.73 20.62 2.36
CA PHE A 993 5.15 20.31 2.48
C PHE A 993 5.87 21.33 3.37
N GLU A 994 5.67 22.63 3.16
CA GLU A 994 6.26 23.67 4.01
C GLU A 994 5.77 23.58 5.46
N LYS A 995 4.47 23.32 5.68
CA LYS A 995 3.93 23.05 7.03
C LYS A 995 4.62 21.85 7.66
N PHE A 996 4.79 20.76 6.93
CA PHE A 996 5.45 19.55 7.41
C PHE A 996 6.92 19.82 7.74
N MET A 997 7.64 20.45 6.82
CA MET A 997 9.04 20.83 7.00
C MET A 997 9.19 21.73 8.22
N PHE A 998 8.35 22.76 8.36
CA PHE A 998 8.36 23.67 9.50
C PHE A 998 8.06 22.97 10.83
N GLN A 999 7.02 22.13 10.87
CA GLN A 999 6.58 21.44 12.08
C GLN A 999 7.64 20.48 12.64
N TYR A 1000 8.41 19.83 11.76
CA TYR A 1000 9.33 18.76 12.14
C TYR A 1000 10.82 19.09 11.96
N LYS A 1001 11.17 20.27 11.43
CA LYS A 1001 12.56 20.71 11.18
C LYS A 1001 13.47 20.53 12.39
N THR A 1002 12.99 20.92 13.57
CA THR A 1002 13.78 20.92 14.81
C THR A 1002 13.95 19.52 15.41
N GLN A 1003 13.09 18.57 15.07
CA GLN A 1003 13.15 17.19 15.58
C GLN A 1003 13.97 16.28 14.67
N TYR A 1004 13.95 16.53 13.34
CA TYR A 1004 14.58 15.68 12.33
C TYR A 1004 15.49 16.49 11.39
N GLU A 1005 16.23 17.45 11.93
CA GLU A 1005 17.03 18.44 11.17
C GLU A 1005 17.98 17.78 10.16
N GLU A 1006 18.73 16.76 10.57
CA GLU A 1006 19.67 16.04 9.68
C GLU A 1006 18.96 15.32 8.52
N LEU A 1007 17.74 14.83 8.76
CA LEU A 1007 16.97 14.03 7.80
C LEU A 1007 16.23 14.91 6.79
N LEU A 1008 15.64 16.00 7.28
CA LEU A 1008 14.92 16.99 6.48
C LEU A 1008 15.89 17.92 5.72
N SER A 1009 17.13 18.07 6.19
CA SER A 1009 18.20 18.77 5.48
C SER A 1009 18.95 17.90 4.46
N SER A 1010 18.51 16.65 4.24
CA SER A 1010 19.14 15.73 3.30
C SER A 1010 18.95 16.17 1.84
N ASP A 1011 19.91 15.83 1.00
CA ASP A 1011 19.91 16.22 -0.41
C ASP A 1011 18.68 15.72 -1.19
N PRO A 1012 18.14 14.49 -0.96
CA PRO A 1012 16.88 14.06 -1.59
C PRO A 1012 15.67 14.92 -1.21
N VAL A 1013 15.60 15.43 0.02
CA VAL A 1013 14.49 16.29 0.48
C VAL A 1013 14.60 17.70 -0.11
N LYS A 1014 15.82 18.22 -0.26
CA LYS A 1014 16.06 19.48 -1.00
C LYS A 1014 15.68 19.36 -2.49
N LEU A 1015 15.91 18.19 -3.08
CA LEU A 1015 15.47 17.93 -4.46
C LEU A 1015 13.94 17.86 -4.57
N LEU A 1016 13.25 17.30 -3.56
CA LEU A 1016 11.79 17.33 -3.48
C LEU A 1016 11.26 18.76 -3.38
N ASP A 1017 11.89 19.61 -2.59
CA ASP A 1017 11.57 21.04 -2.48
C ASP A 1017 11.63 21.72 -3.87
N PHE A 1018 12.68 21.45 -4.65
CA PHE A 1018 12.78 21.94 -6.04
C PHE A 1018 11.69 21.37 -6.94
N VAL A 1019 11.32 20.10 -6.79
CA VAL A 1019 10.25 19.48 -7.59
C VAL A 1019 8.90 20.16 -7.30
N LEU A 1020 8.57 20.38 -6.02
CA LEU A 1020 7.30 20.97 -5.63
C LEU A 1020 7.25 22.47 -5.94
N LEU A 1021 8.38 23.19 -5.91
CA LEU A 1021 8.44 24.62 -6.20
C LEU A 1021 8.37 24.92 -7.70
N TYR A 1022 8.96 24.06 -8.54
CA TYR A 1022 9.06 24.26 -9.98
C TYR A 1022 8.13 23.35 -10.81
N TRP A 1023 7.20 22.63 -10.17
CA TRP A 1023 6.30 21.66 -10.80
C TRP A 1023 5.63 22.22 -12.07
N ASP A 1024 5.00 23.39 -12.00
CA ASP A 1024 4.31 23.99 -13.16
C ASP A 1024 5.21 24.91 -14.01
N ASN A 1025 6.54 24.92 -13.81
CA ASN A 1025 7.46 25.80 -14.54
C ASN A 1025 8.02 25.14 -15.81
N PRO A 1026 7.62 25.58 -17.01
CA PRO A 1026 8.04 24.96 -18.28
C PRO A 1026 9.54 25.09 -18.53
N ASN A 1027 10.22 26.11 -17.98
CA ASN A 1027 11.67 26.25 -18.13
C ASN A 1027 12.45 25.25 -17.26
N ALA A 1028 11.82 24.67 -16.23
CA ALA A 1028 12.43 23.73 -15.31
C ALA A 1028 12.29 22.25 -15.74
N GLU A 1029 11.64 21.98 -16.88
CA GLU A 1029 11.36 20.63 -17.42
C GLU A 1029 12.59 19.71 -17.37
N ARG A 1030 13.74 20.20 -17.85
CA ARG A 1030 15.00 19.46 -17.84
C ARG A 1030 15.49 19.13 -16.42
N MET A 1031 15.43 20.11 -15.50
CA MET A 1031 15.82 19.89 -14.11
C MET A 1031 14.92 18.86 -13.44
N LEU A 1032 13.61 18.96 -13.63
CA LEU A 1032 12.64 18.02 -13.06
C LEU A 1032 12.89 16.60 -13.58
N ASN A 1033 13.12 16.45 -14.89
CA ASN A 1033 13.47 15.17 -15.50
C ASN A 1033 14.79 14.59 -14.96
N ASP A 1034 15.80 15.42 -14.74
CA ASP A 1034 17.07 15.00 -14.14
C ASP A 1034 16.89 14.55 -12.68
N ILE A 1035 16.06 15.26 -11.89
CA ILE A 1035 15.72 14.89 -10.52
C ILE A 1035 14.92 13.58 -10.46
N PHE A 1036 13.89 13.42 -11.30
CA PHE A 1036 13.11 12.18 -11.37
C PHE A 1036 13.97 10.98 -11.77
N SER A 1037 14.86 11.17 -12.74
CA SER A 1037 15.83 10.14 -13.15
C SER A 1037 16.78 9.76 -12.01
N ALA A 1038 17.22 10.74 -11.22
CA ALA A 1038 18.02 10.50 -10.03
C ALA A 1038 17.24 9.73 -8.95
N PHE A 1039 15.98 10.09 -8.68
CA PHE A 1039 15.14 9.35 -7.74
C PHE A 1039 14.92 7.90 -8.18
N GLN A 1040 14.61 7.65 -9.45
CA GLN A 1040 14.40 6.31 -10.00
C GLN A 1040 15.65 5.42 -9.92
N SER A 1041 16.82 5.99 -10.22
CA SER A 1041 18.07 5.22 -10.34
C SER A 1041 18.87 5.11 -9.04
N LYS A 1042 18.73 6.10 -8.13
CA LYS A 1042 19.57 6.22 -6.93
C LYS A 1042 18.85 5.95 -5.60
N LEU A 1043 17.54 6.16 -5.50
CA LEU A 1043 16.79 5.84 -4.29
C LEU A 1043 16.36 4.36 -4.25
N PRO A 1044 16.30 3.71 -3.07
CA PRO A 1044 15.88 2.31 -2.96
C PRO A 1044 14.35 2.17 -3.01
N LEU A 1045 13.76 2.53 -4.16
CA LEU A 1045 12.34 2.47 -4.46
C LEU A 1045 11.87 1.06 -4.88
N PHE A 1046 10.60 0.76 -4.60
CA PHE A 1046 9.90 -0.41 -5.13
C PHE A 1046 9.61 -0.25 -6.62
N ASP A 1047 9.37 -1.36 -7.30
CA ASP A 1047 9.21 -1.36 -8.75
C ASP A 1047 7.92 -0.59 -9.17
N TRP A 1048 6.88 -0.60 -8.33
CA TRP A 1048 5.65 0.17 -8.52
C TRP A 1048 5.80 1.67 -8.18
N GLU A 1049 6.68 2.03 -7.23
CA GLU A 1049 7.01 3.44 -6.94
C GLU A 1049 7.81 4.05 -8.09
N ILE A 1050 8.78 3.30 -8.66
CA ILE A 1050 9.54 3.71 -9.85
C ILE A 1050 8.58 3.94 -11.02
N SER A 1051 7.65 3.02 -11.23
CA SER A 1051 6.58 3.12 -12.24
C SER A 1051 5.72 4.37 -12.07
N PHE A 1052 5.40 4.75 -10.83
CA PHE A 1052 4.69 5.99 -10.53
C PHE A 1052 5.52 7.23 -10.87
N LEU A 1053 6.81 7.26 -10.50
CA LEU A 1053 7.71 8.37 -10.83
C LEU A 1053 7.90 8.53 -12.35
N VAL A 1054 7.94 7.43 -13.10
CA VAL A 1054 8.01 7.47 -14.57
C VAL A 1054 6.76 8.16 -15.14
N ARG A 1055 5.57 7.79 -14.66
CA ARG A 1055 4.31 8.43 -15.07
C ARG A 1055 4.22 9.90 -14.68
N LEU A 1056 4.77 10.28 -13.52
CA LEU A 1056 4.87 11.69 -13.13
C LEU A 1056 5.84 12.48 -14.03
N SER A 1057 6.98 11.90 -14.41
CA SER A 1057 7.95 12.56 -15.30
C SER A 1057 7.45 12.75 -16.73
N GLN A 1058 6.51 11.92 -17.20
CA GLN A 1058 5.86 12.08 -18.51
C GLN A 1058 4.99 13.35 -18.60
N HIS A 1059 4.64 13.96 -17.46
CA HIS A 1059 4.00 15.28 -17.43
C HIS A 1059 4.90 16.39 -18.01
N PHE A 1060 6.21 16.14 -18.05
CA PHE A 1060 7.29 17.07 -18.43
C PHE A 1060 8.09 16.55 -19.63
N GLN A 1061 7.47 15.78 -20.51
CA GLN A 1061 8.12 15.33 -21.74
C GLN A 1061 7.32 15.85 -22.92
N HIS A 1062 7.60 17.08 -23.33
CA HIS A 1062 7.31 17.51 -24.70
C HIS A 1062 8.39 16.95 -25.64
N ASP A 1063 8.33 15.65 -25.92
CA ASP A 1063 8.79 15.16 -27.21
C ASP A 1063 7.70 15.50 -28.23
N SER A 1064 7.97 16.58 -28.95
CA SER A 1064 7.34 17.02 -30.19
C SER A 1064 7.12 15.85 -31.14
N GLU A 1065 5.93 15.84 -31.76
CA GLU A 1065 5.47 14.92 -32.81
C GLU A 1065 5.13 13.50 -32.33
N LYS A 1066 3.98 13.37 -31.64
CA LYS A 1066 3.02 12.24 -31.77
C LYS A 1066 1.82 12.29 -30.80
N PHE A 1067 1.75 13.25 -29.88
CA PHE A 1067 0.65 13.37 -28.92
C PHE A 1067 -0.41 14.45 -29.25
N GLU A 1068 -0.25 15.20 -30.35
CA GLU A 1068 -1.28 16.14 -30.84
C GLU A 1068 -2.37 15.47 -31.71
N GLU A 1069 -2.22 14.18 -32.08
CA GLU A 1069 -3.27 13.45 -32.79
C GLU A 1069 -4.37 12.88 -31.86
N PHE A 1070 -4.12 12.76 -30.55
CA PHE A 1070 -5.03 12.04 -29.64
C PHE A 1070 -5.90 12.94 -28.75
N SER A 1071 -5.54 14.21 -28.55
CA SER A 1071 -6.42 15.19 -27.88
C SER A 1071 -7.57 15.67 -28.77
N ASN A 1072 -7.46 15.49 -30.09
CA ASN A 1072 -8.52 15.85 -31.05
C ASN A 1072 -9.57 14.74 -31.27
N LEU A 1073 -9.42 13.57 -30.64
CA LEU A 1073 -10.37 12.44 -30.79
C LEU A 1073 -11.39 12.34 -29.65
N ALA A 1074 -11.22 13.06 -28.54
CA ALA A 1074 -12.26 13.18 -27.51
C ALA A 1074 -13.38 14.16 -27.90
N THR A 1075 -13.24 14.85 -29.04
CA THR A 1075 -14.19 15.84 -29.56
C THR A 1075 -14.93 15.40 -30.82
N ILE A 1076 -14.78 14.15 -31.27
CA ILE A 1076 -15.53 13.61 -32.41
C ILE A 1076 -16.18 12.28 -32.01
N SER A 1077 -17.36 12.37 -31.38
CA SER A 1077 -18.45 11.40 -31.54
C SER A 1077 -19.69 11.90 -30.78
N SER A 1078 -20.26 13.00 -31.26
CA SER A 1078 -21.68 13.28 -31.11
C SER A 1078 -22.34 13.13 -32.47
N ASP A 1079 -22.35 11.91 -32.99
CA ASP A 1079 -23.28 11.51 -34.04
C ASP A 1079 -23.58 10.02 -33.87
N GLY A 1080 -24.87 9.73 -33.75
CA GLY A 1080 -25.38 8.41 -33.45
C GLY A 1080 -25.32 7.51 -34.67
N THR A 1081 -24.58 6.41 -34.55
CA THR A 1081 -24.83 5.13 -35.21
C THR A 1081 -24.23 4.02 -34.35
N ALA A 1082 -25.02 2.99 -34.05
CA ALA A 1082 -24.55 1.77 -33.39
C ALA A 1082 -24.00 0.82 -34.47
N ASP A 1083 -22.82 1.12 -34.99
CA ASP A 1083 -22.06 0.21 -35.86
C ASP A 1083 -21.06 -0.61 -35.03
N GLU A 1084 -20.79 -1.86 -35.42
CA GLU A 1084 -19.79 -2.73 -34.77
C GLU A 1084 -18.40 -2.08 -34.66
N ASP A 1085 -18.08 -1.12 -35.53
CA ASP A 1085 -16.87 -0.32 -35.51
C ASP A 1085 -16.75 0.59 -34.28
N ASN A 1086 -17.88 1.14 -33.78
CA ASN A 1086 -17.90 1.98 -32.57
C ASN A 1086 -17.56 1.18 -31.30
N LEU A 1087 -17.90 -0.12 -31.27
CA LEU A 1087 -17.58 -1.02 -30.16
C LEU A 1087 -16.09 -1.41 -30.17
N LEU A 1088 -15.52 -1.67 -31.35
CA LEU A 1088 -14.10 -1.97 -31.50
C LEU A 1088 -13.22 -0.74 -31.21
N ASP A 1089 -13.66 0.47 -31.55
CA ASP A 1089 -12.95 1.70 -31.18
C ASP A 1089 -12.94 1.93 -29.67
N GLN A 1090 -14.06 1.69 -28.98
CA GLN A 1090 -14.11 1.73 -27.51
C GLN A 1090 -13.20 0.66 -26.87
N GLN A 1091 -13.20 -0.56 -27.42
CA GLN A 1091 -12.29 -1.62 -26.95
C GLN A 1091 -10.81 -1.28 -27.22
N ALA A 1092 -10.50 -0.64 -28.36
CA ALA A 1092 -9.16 -0.17 -28.69
C ALA A 1092 -8.68 0.90 -27.69
N ILE A 1093 -9.54 1.84 -27.31
CA ILE A 1093 -9.25 2.87 -26.31
C ILE A 1093 -8.96 2.23 -24.94
N VAL A 1094 -9.78 1.28 -24.50
CA VAL A 1094 -9.56 0.54 -23.24
C VAL A 1094 -8.26 -0.25 -23.28
N LEU A 1095 -7.96 -0.94 -24.39
CA LEU A 1095 -6.71 -1.69 -24.54
C LEU A 1095 -5.47 -0.78 -24.64
N MET A 1096 -5.61 0.42 -25.20
CA MET A 1096 -4.56 1.45 -25.21
C MET A 1096 -4.26 1.98 -23.80
N GLN A 1097 -5.29 2.15 -22.97
CA GLN A 1097 -5.14 2.48 -21.55
C GLN A 1097 -4.47 1.31 -20.80
N ASP A 1098 -5.00 0.09 -20.94
CA ASP A 1098 -4.45 -1.10 -20.28
C ASP A 1098 -2.98 -1.36 -20.66
N ILE A 1099 -2.57 -1.16 -21.92
CA ILE A 1099 -1.16 -1.35 -22.32
C ILE A 1099 -0.26 -0.22 -21.80
N SER A 1100 -0.78 0.99 -21.65
CA SER A 1100 -0.05 2.10 -21.02
C SER A 1100 0.18 1.84 -19.52
N GLU A 1101 -0.77 1.18 -18.86
CA GLU A 1101 -0.61 0.69 -17.49
C GLU A 1101 0.41 -0.44 -17.41
N LEU A 1102 0.29 -1.45 -18.29
CA LEU A 1102 1.18 -2.61 -18.35
C LEU A 1102 2.62 -2.22 -18.71
N ALA A 1103 2.82 -1.14 -19.49
CA ALA A 1103 4.14 -0.61 -19.87
C ALA A 1103 5.03 -0.31 -18.65
N ASN A 1104 4.42 0.08 -17.54
CA ASN A 1104 5.14 0.36 -16.30
C ASN A 1104 5.73 -0.93 -15.68
N ASP A 1105 5.05 -2.06 -15.85
CA ASP A 1105 5.47 -3.38 -15.36
C ASP A 1105 6.32 -4.17 -16.38
N PHE A 1106 6.65 -3.60 -17.55
CA PHE A 1106 7.41 -4.34 -18.56
C PHE A 1106 8.79 -4.77 -18.08
N SER A 1107 9.48 -3.92 -17.33
CA SER A 1107 10.83 -4.23 -16.86
C SER A 1107 10.84 -5.42 -15.89
N THR A 1108 9.84 -5.49 -15.00
CA THR A 1108 9.66 -6.58 -14.02
C THR A 1108 9.16 -7.85 -14.68
N ILE A 1109 8.18 -7.77 -15.59
CA ILE A 1109 7.70 -8.89 -16.42
C ILE A 1109 8.87 -9.46 -17.22
N MET A 1110 9.64 -8.63 -17.93
CA MET A 1110 10.78 -9.08 -18.73
C MET A 1110 11.90 -9.70 -17.89
N GLN A 1111 12.19 -9.17 -16.70
CA GLN A 1111 13.17 -9.78 -15.79
C GLN A 1111 12.72 -11.16 -15.27
N LYS A 1112 11.45 -11.30 -14.88
CA LYS A 1112 10.87 -12.59 -14.47
C LYS A 1112 10.94 -13.60 -15.61
N ARG A 1113 10.51 -13.19 -16.81
CA ARG A 1113 10.52 -14.03 -18.01
C ARG A 1113 11.95 -14.42 -18.43
N LYS A 1114 12.92 -13.50 -18.37
CA LYS A 1114 14.35 -13.79 -18.61
C LYS A 1114 14.91 -14.87 -17.66
N LYS A 1115 14.55 -14.83 -16.37
CA LYS A 1115 14.94 -15.87 -15.39
C LYS A 1115 14.30 -17.23 -15.67
N MET A 1116 13.12 -17.23 -16.29
CA MET A 1116 12.35 -18.42 -16.64
C MET A 1116 12.79 -19.08 -17.96
N ILE A 1117 13.67 -18.44 -18.75
CA ILE A 1117 14.04 -18.91 -20.10
C ILE A 1117 14.53 -20.36 -20.07
N ARG A 1118 15.52 -20.67 -19.23
CA ARG A 1118 16.13 -22.00 -19.15
C ARG A 1118 15.15 -23.09 -18.70
N THR A 1119 14.20 -22.74 -17.84
CA THR A 1119 13.33 -23.70 -17.16
C THR A 1119 12.04 -23.98 -17.94
N TYR A 1120 11.51 -22.98 -18.65
CA TYR A 1120 10.17 -23.07 -19.25
C TYR A 1120 10.10 -22.68 -20.72
N TYR A 1121 10.92 -21.73 -21.19
CA TYR A 1121 10.81 -21.19 -22.56
C TYR A 1121 11.78 -21.80 -23.57
N GLN A 1122 12.90 -22.40 -23.14
CA GLN A 1122 13.91 -22.96 -24.06
C GLN A 1122 13.30 -23.93 -25.08
N ASP A 1123 12.42 -24.79 -24.57
CA ASP A 1123 11.66 -25.79 -25.32
C ASP A 1123 10.66 -25.19 -26.31
N ILE A 1124 10.17 -23.99 -26.03
CA ILE A 1124 9.21 -23.26 -26.87
C ILE A 1124 9.98 -22.47 -27.93
N PHE A 1125 11.10 -21.87 -27.56
CA PHE A 1125 11.97 -21.12 -28.46
C PHE A 1125 12.59 -22.00 -29.53
N ASN A 1126 13.03 -23.20 -29.17
CA ASN A 1126 13.48 -24.19 -30.16
C ASN A 1126 12.38 -24.54 -31.18
N LEU A 1127 11.10 -24.57 -30.75
CA LEU A 1127 9.96 -24.84 -31.64
C LEU A 1127 9.63 -23.63 -32.52
N LEU A 1128 9.69 -22.41 -31.97
CA LEU A 1128 9.50 -21.16 -32.71
C LEU A 1128 10.60 -20.98 -33.78
N GLU A 1129 11.86 -21.26 -33.44
CA GLU A 1129 12.99 -21.24 -34.40
C GLU A 1129 12.80 -22.27 -35.53
N GLN A 1130 12.17 -23.42 -35.24
CA GLN A 1130 11.81 -24.44 -36.22
C GLN A 1130 10.49 -24.17 -36.95
N LYS A 1131 9.82 -23.04 -36.70
CA LYS A 1131 8.48 -22.69 -37.24
C LYS A 1131 7.38 -23.73 -36.92
N LYS A 1132 7.53 -24.49 -35.84
CA LYS A 1132 6.53 -25.46 -35.36
C LYS A 1132 5.51 -24.79 -34.46
N TYR A 1133 4.70 -23.89 -35.03
CA TYR A 1133 3.83 -23.01 -34.26
C TYR A 1133 2.70 -23.75 -33.51
N SER A 1134 2.13 -24.82 -34.09
CA SER A 1134 1.11 -25.64 -33.40
C SER A 1134 1.65 -26.28 -32.11
N GLU A 1135 2.85 -26.87 -32.16
CA GLU A 1135 3.49 -27.47 -30.98
C GLU A 1135 3.88 -26.40 -29.94
N ALA A 1136 4.34 -25.23 -30.40
CA ALA A 1136 4.64 -24.09 -29.52
C ALA A 1136 3.39 -23.57 -28.80
N SER A 1137 2.24 -23.49 -29.48
CA SER A 1137 0.96 -23.09 -28.90
C SER A 1137 0.54 -24.01 -27.75
N ILE A 1138 0.61 -25.33 -27.94
CA ILE A 1138 0.29 -26.31 -26.88
C ILE A 1138 1.20 -26.12 -25.65
N LYS A 1139 2.49 -25.83 -25.86
CA LYS A 1139 3.42 -25.57 -24.76
C LYS A 1139 3.12 -24.25 -24.05
N TYR A 1140 2.74 -23.20 -24.78
CA TYR A 1140 2.29 -21.94 -24.18
C TYR A 1140 1.02 -22.11 -23.35
N ILE A 1141 0.02 -22.87 -23.84
CA ILE A 1141 -1.20 -23.21 -23.07
C ILE A 1141 -0.87 -24.01 -21.81
N LYS A 1142 0.05 -24.98 -21.90
CA LYS A 1142 0.50 -25.74 -20.72
C LYS A 1142 1.20 -24.84 -19.71
N LEU A 1143 1.96 -23.85 -20.19
CA LEU A 1143 2.64 -22.87 -19.36
C LEU A 1143 1.65 -21.89 -18.71
N SER A 1144 0.63 -21.42 -19.45
CA SER A 1144 -0.41 -20.54 -18.92
C SER A 1144 -1.17 -21.19 -17.76
N LYS A 1145 -1.59 -22.45 -17.90
CA LYS A 1145 -2.24 -23.22 -16.81
C LYS A 1145 -1.34 -23.37 -15.59
N ARG A 1146 -0.03 -23.54 -15.79
CA ARG A 1146 0.94 -23.63 -14.70
C ARG A 1146 1.15 -22.29 -13.99
N MET A 1147 1.15 -21.18 -14.73
CA MET A 1147 1.27 -19.83 -14.15
C MET A 1147 0.00 -19.41 -13.43
N ALA A 1148 -1.17 -19.70 -14.00
CA ALA A 1148 -2.46 -19.52 -13.37
C ALA A 1148 -2.57 -20.26 -12.02
N ARG A 1149 -2.11 -21.53 -11.95
CA ARG A 1149 -2.04 -22.29 -10.68
C ARG A 1149 -1.06 -21.72 -9.63
N ARG A 1150 -0.18 -20.81 -10.04
CA ARG A 1150 0.76 -20.11 -9.16
C ARG A 1150 0.31 -18.67 -8.87
N ASN A 1151 -0.92 -18.32 -9.26
CA ASN A 1151 -1.49 -16.98 -9.15
C ASN A 1151 -0.69 -15.91 -9.92
N ASP A 1152 0.08 -16.29 -10.94
CA ASP A 1152 0.78 -15.35 -11.85
C ASP A 1152 -0.09 -15.12 -13.10
N TYR A 1153 -1.18 -14.37 -12.90
CA TYR A 1153 -2.22 -14.16 -13.91
C TYR A 1153 -1.75 -13.27 -15.07
N ASN A 1154 -0.88 -12.29 -14.81
CA ASN A 1154 -0.22 -11.47 -15.85
C ASN A 1154 0.61 -12.33 -16.83
N THR A 1155 1.41 -13.26 -16.30
CA THR A 1155 2.19 -14.15 -17.17
C THR A 1155 1.27 -15.17 -17.84
N ALA A 1156 0.25 -15.68 -17.13
CA ALA A 1156 -0.71 -16.63 -17.70
C ALA A 1156 -1.51 -16.04 -18.87
N SER A 1157 -2.02 -14.82 -18.75
CA SER A 1157 -2.76 -14.12 -19.82
C SER A 1157 -1.86 -13.84 -21.03
N LEU A 1158 -0.61 -13.42 -20.81
CA LEU A 1158 0.37 -13.24 -21.89
C LEU A 1158 0.69 -14.57 -22.60
N MET A 1159 0.77 -15.69 -21.86
CA MET A 1159 0.99 -17.00 -22.50
C MET A 1159 -0.22 -17.43 -23.34
N ILE A 1160 -1.44 -17.06 -22.94
CA ILE A 1160 -2.66 -17.30 -23.72
C ILE A 1160 -2.61 -16.48 -25.02
N LEU A 1161 -2.26 -15.20 -24.95
CA LEU A 1161 -2.05 -14.34 -26.12
C LEU A 1161 -1.02 -14.93 -27.10
N LEU A 1162 0.15 -15.33 -26.57
CA LEU A 1162 1.22 -15.92 -27.39
C LEU A 1162 0.81 -17.25 -28.03
N SER A 1163 -0.03 -18.03 -27.34
CA SER A 1163 -0.61 -19.24 -27.91
C SER A 1163 -1.55 -18.93 -29.08
N ALA A 1164 -2.36 -17.87 -28.98
CA ALA A 1164 -3.22 -17.41 -30.06
C ALA A 1164 -2.39 -16.95 -31.27
N PHE A 1165 -1.35 -16.14 -31.06
CA PHE A 1165 -0.45 -15.72 -32.15
C PHE A 1165 0.26 -16.89 -32.82
N CYS A 1166 0.66 -17.92 -32.07
CA CYS A 1166 1.19 -19.14 -32.68
C CYS A 1166 0.15 -19.82 -33.60
N LEU A 1167 -1.12 -19.87 -33.21
CA LEU A 1167 -2.16 -20.48 -34.05
C LEU A 1167 -2.48 -19.64 -35.29
N ILE A 1168 -2.44 -18.30 -35.16
CA ILE A 1168 -2.58 -17.36 -36.28
C ILE A 1168 -1.43 -17.55 -37.28
N GLN A 1169 -0.18 -17.60 -36.81
CA GLN A 1169 0.99 -17.86 -37.65
C GLN A 1169 0.97 -19.26 -38.30
N ASN A 1170 0.26 -20.21 -37.69
CA ASN A 1170 0.01 -21.53 -38.26
C ASN A 1170 -1.14 -21.55 -39.29
N LYS A 1171 -1.72 -20.39 -39.63
CA LYS A 1171 -2.85 -20.22 -40.56
C LYS A 1171 -4.09 -21.05 -40.18
N GLN A 1172 -4.36 -21.22 -38.88
CA GLN A 1172 -5.62 -21.82 -38.44
C GLN A 1172 -6.81 -20.87 -38.65
N PRO A 1173 -8.01 -21.38 -38.96
CA PRO A 1173 -9.20 -20.55 -39.08
C PRO A 1173 -9.49 -19.79 -37.78
N LEU A 1174 -9.82 -18.49 -37.87
CA LEU A 1174 -10.06 -17.63 -36.70
C LEU A 1174 -11.18 -18.15 -35.78
N THR A 1175 -12.18 -18.83 -36.34
CA THR A 1175 -13.28 -19.48 -35.59
C THR A 1175 -12.79 -20.67 -34.77
N GLU A 1176 -11.82 -21.44 -35.28
CA GLU A 1176 -11.20 -22.55 -34.55
C GLU A 1176 -10.26 -22.04 -33.44
N ILE A 1177 -9.56 -20.93 -33.67
CA ILE A 1177 -8.71 -20.30 -32.65
C ILE A 1177 -9.56 -19.80 -31.49
N GLN A 1178 -10.70 -19.14 -31.77
CA GLN A 1178 -11.63 -18.69 -30.73
C GLN A 1178 -12.19 -19.88 -29.92
N ALA A 1179 -12.65 -20.94 -30.59
CA ALA A 1179 -13.13 -22.14 -29.90
C ALA A 1179 -12.04 -22.82 -29.04
N GLN A 1180 -10.77 -22.80 -29.47
CA GLN A 1180 -9.65 -23.29 -28.67
C GLN A 1180 -9.36 -22.40 -27.46
N LEU A 1181 -9.41 -21.07 -27.61
CA LEU A 1181 -9.27 -20.14 -26.49
C LEU A 1181 -10.41 -20.31 -25.48
N ASP A 1182 -11.65 -20.41 -25.93
CA ASP A 1182 -12.81 -20.67 -25.07
C ASP A 1182 -12.67 -21.99 -24.30
N LYS A 1183 -12.18 -23.04 -24.97
CA LYS A 1183 -11.90 -24.33 -24.33
C LYS A 1183 -10.78 -24.23 -23.29
N VAL A 1184 -9.75 -23.42 -23.55
CA VAL A 1184 -8.67 -23.15 -22.57
C VAL A 1184 -9.22 -22.37 -21.39
N MET A 1185 -9.98 -21.30 -21.62
CA MET A 1185 -10.61 -20.47 -20.59
C MET A 1185 -11.58 -21.27 -19.73
N ASN A 1186 -12.45 -22.09 -20.34
CA ASN A 1186 -13.37 -22.97 -19.62
C ASN A 1186 -12.65 -24.05 -18.80
N SER A 1187 -11.44 -24.46 -19.21
CA SER A 1187 -10.64 -25.42 -18.44
C SER A 1187 -9.95 -24.83 -17.20
N LEU A 1188 -10.04 -23.52 -16.97
CA LEU A 1188 -9.41 -22.80 -15.85
C LEU A 1188 -10.34 -22.60 -14.64
N GLY A 1189 -11.62 -22.99 -14.73
CA GLY A 1189 -12.57 -22.92 -13.60
C GLY A 1189 -12.76 -21.50 -13.07
N LEU A 1190 -12.68 -21.30 -11.75
CA LEU A 1190 -12.81 -19.98 -11.09
C LEU A 1190 -11.79 -18.95 -11.59
N VAL A 1191 -10.62 -19.39 -12.06
CA VAL A 1191 -9.57 -18.51 -12.60
C VAL A 1191 -9.97 -17.90 -13.96
N LYS A 1192 -11.00 -18.44 -14.62
CA LYS A 1192 -11.55 -17.90 -15.88
C LYS A 1192 -11.98 -16.43 -15.70
N LYS A 1193 -12.86 -16.15 -14.74
CA LYS A 1193 -13.38 -14.79 -14.48
C LYS A 1193 -12.24 -13.82 -14.18
N ILE A 1194 -11.23 -14.29 -13.44
CA ILE A 1194 -10.04 -13.50 -13.13
C ILE A 1194 -9.29 -13.17 -14.41
N LEU A 1195 -8.98 -14.17 -15.25
CA LEU A 1195 -8.15 -13.97 -16.46
C LEU A 1195 -8.87 -13.24 -17.61
N GLU A 1196 -10.20 -13.24 -17.66
CA GLU A 1196 -10.99 -12.47 -18.64
C GLU A 1196 -10.73 -10.96 -18.51
N ASP A 1197 -10.46 -10.49 -17.29
CA ASP A 1197 -10.17 -9.08 -17.02
C ASP A 1197 -8.70 -8.70 -17.35
N TYR A 1198 -7.82 -9.67 -17.61
CA TYR A 1198 -6.41 -9.40 -17.87
C TYR A 1198 -6.14 -9.08 -19.34
N PHE A 1199 -5.29 -8.07 -19.53
CA PHE A 1199 -4.89 -7.51 -20.82
C PHE A 1199 -4.56 -8.55 -21.91
N GLY A 1200 -3.77 -9.58 -21.59
CA GLY A 1200 -3.35 -10.58 -22.59
C GLY A 1200 -4.53 -11.38 -23.18
N VAL A 1201 -5.58 -11.65 -22.40
CA VAL A 1201 -6.77 -12.37 -22.88
C VAL A 1201 -7.67 -11.41 -23.66
N LYS A 1202 -7.92 -10.21 -23.14
CA LYS A 1202 -8.68 -9.16 -23.85
C LYS A 1202 -8.08 -8.86 -25.23
N LEU A 1203 -6.75 -8.69 -25.29
CA LEU A 1203 -6.05 -8.44 -26.54
C LEU A 1203 -6.12 -9.64 -27.49
N ALA A 1204 -6.16 -10.88 -26.98
CA ALA A 1204 -6.27 -12.07 -27.83
C ALA A 1204 -7.63 -12.12 -28.55
N PHE A 1205 -8.73 -11.85 -27.84
CA PHE A 1205 -10.06 -11.77 -28.44
C PHE A 1205 -10.19 -10.56 -29.36
N PHE A 1206 -9.73 -9.37 -28.93
CA PHE A 1206 -9.71 -8.18 -29.77
C PHE A 1206 -8.91 -8.39 -31.06
N THR A 1207 -7.75 -9.07 -31.01
CA THR A 1207 -6.98 -9.38 -32.23
C THR A 1207 -7.78 -10.25 -33.20
N LEU A 1208 -8.57 -11.22 -32.70
CA LEU A 1208 -9.41 -12.06 -33.54
C LEU A 1208 -10.58 -11.26 -34.15
N ASP A 1209 -11.16 -10.34 -33.39
CA ASP A 1209 -12.27 -9.50 -33.85
C ASP A 1209 -11.80 -8.47 -34.88
N VAL A 1210 -10.65 -7.83 -34.67
CA VAL A 1210 -10.03 -6.90 -35.64
C VAL A 1210 -9.56 -7.62 -36.90
N MET A 1211 -9.14 -8.88 -36.81
CA MET A 1211 -8.80 -9.67 -38.00
C MET A 1211 -10.03 -10.11 -38.80
N ARG A 1212 -11.23 -10.05 -38.21
CA ARG A 1212 -12.49 -10.28 -38.92
C ARG A 1212 -13.05 -8.99 -39.52
N SER A 1213 -12.68 -7.83 -38.97
CA SER A 1213 -13.07 -6.53 -39.52
C SER A 1213 -12.13 -6.08 -40.64
N SER A 1214 -12.70 -5.43 -41.66
CA SER A 1214 -11.98 -4.86 -42.80
C SER A 1214 -11.56 -3.40 -42.56
N ASN A 1215 -11.55 -2.93 -41.31
CA ASN A 1215 -11.34 -1.53 -40.96
C ASN A 1215 -9.84 -1.22 -40.75
N GLU A 1216 -9.24 -0.49 -41.70
CA GLU A 1216 -7.81 -0.15 -41.69
C GLU A 1216 -7.39 0.70 -40.48
N ASN A 1217 -8.29 1.55 -39.95
CA ASN A 1217 -8.00 2.39 -38.79
C ASN A 1217 -7.83 1.56 -37.51
N ILE A 1218 -8.69 0.56 -37.31
CA ILE A 1218 -8.65 -0.32 -36.14
C ILE A 1218 -7.44 -1.26 -36.22
N GLN A 1219 -7.07 -1.71 -37.42
CA GLN A 1219 -5.83 -2.45 -37.65
C GLN A 1219 -4.59 -1.63 -37.28
N SER A 1220 -4.60 -0.32 -37.54
CA SER A 1220 -3.50 0.58 -37.15
C SER A 1220 -3.36 0.67 -35.62
N TYR A 1221 -4.49 0.72 -34.89
CA TYR A 1221 -4.50 0.68 -33.42
C TYR A 1221 -3.99 -0.65 -32.89
N LEU A 1222 -4.44 -1.78 -33.43
CA LEU A 1222 -3.94 -3.10 -33.06
C LEU A 1222 -2.42 -3.19 -33.25
N ILE A 1223 -1.87 -2.75 -34.40
CA ILE A 1223 -0.42 -2.75 -34.65
C ILE A 1223 0.33 -1.92 -33.61
N SER A 1224 -0.21 -0.75 -33.25
CA SER A 1224 0.40 0.13 -32.24
C SER A 1224 0.46 -0.52 -30.85
N ILE A 1225 -0.59 -1.26 -30.46
CA ILE A 1225 -0.66 -2.01 -29.20
C ILE A 1225 0.33 -3.18 -29.23
N LEU A 1226 0.36 -3.95 -30.32
CA LEU A 1226 1.24 -5.10 -30.47
C LEU A 1226 2.73 -4.76 -30.39
N GLN A 1227 3.13 -3.63 -30.97
CA GLN A 1227 4.52 -3.14 -30.91
C GLN A 1227 4.99 -2.84 -29.49
N ARG A 1228 4.05 -2.54 -28.60
CA ARG A 1228 4.33 -2.26 -27.19
C ARG A 1228 4.30 -3.52 -26.33
N LEU A 1229 4.06 -4.74 -26.84
CA LEU A 1229 4.02 -5.93 -25.97
C LEU A 1229 5.38 -6.30 -25.34
N PRO A 1230 5.42 -6.80 -24.08
CA PRO A 1230 6.65 -7.22 -23.41
C PRO A 1230 7.13 -8.59 -23.89
N LEU A 1231 7.54 -8.67 -25.17
CA LEU A 1231 7.95 -9.90 -25.84
C LEU A 1231 9.45 -10.21 -25.70
N LEU A 1232 9.77 -11.50 -25.57
CA LEU A 1232 11.15 -11.98 -25.66
C LEU A 1232 11.62 -11.95 -27.14
N PRO A 1233 12.93 -11.85 -27.41
CA PRO A 1233 13.45 -11.65 -28.77
C PRO A 1233 12.93 -12.68 -29.79
N GLN A 1234 12.81 -13.94 -29.39
CA GLN A 1234 12.32 -15.05 -30.22
C GLN A 1234 10.83 -14.95 -30.55
N GLU A 1235 10.05 -14.27 -29.70
CA GLU A 1235 8.59 -14.12 -29.82
C GLU A 1235 8.20 -12.98 -30.74
N LYS A 1236 9.10 -12.01 -30.99
CA LYS A 1236 8.84 -10.91 -31.93
C LYS A 1236 8.49 -11.39 -33.34
N SER A 1237 8.95 -12.58 -33.71
CA SER A 1237 8.61 -13.23 -34.98
C SER A 1237 7.10 -13.51 -35.14
N LEU A 1238 6.37 -13.64 -34.02
CA LEU A 1238 4.93 -13.92 -34.03
C LEU A 1238 4.05 -12.72 -34.38
N LEU A 1239 4.60 -11.50 -34.32
CA LEU A 1239 3.87 -10.25 -34.60
C LEU A 1239 3.78 -9.89 -36.09
N SER A 1240 4.35 -10.71 -36.98
CA SER A 1240 4.31 -10.45 -38.42
C SER A 1240 2.97 -10.89 -39.02
N PHE A 1241 1.99 -10.00 -39.01
CA PHE A 1241 0.70 -10.22 -39.66
C PHE A 1241 0.83 -9.82 -41.14
N GLU A 1242 1.00 -10.79 -42.03
CA GLU A 1242 0.79 -10.55 -43.46
C GLU A 1242 -0.72 -10.39 -43.68
N SER A 1243 -1.15 -9.25 -44.22
CA SER A 1243 -2.50 -9.09 -44.75
C SER A 1243 -2.73 -10.16 -45.82
N SER A 1244 -3.49 -11.21 -45.48
CA SER A 1244 -3.87 -12.22 -46.44
C SER A 1244 -4.89 -11.61 -47.41
N PRO A 1245 -4.67 -11.67 -48.73
CA PRO A 1245 -5.71 -11.41 -49.70
C PRO A 1245 -6.67 -12.61 -49.74
N GLU A 1246 -7.97 -12.31 -49.68
CA GLU A 1246 -9.15 -13.15 -49.90
C GLU A 1246 -9.53 -14.18 -48.81
#